data_AF-A0AAN7R2N3-F1
#
_entry.id   AF-A0AAN7R2N3-F1
#
_cell.length_a   1.000
_cell.length_b   1.000
_cell.length_c   1.000
_cell.angle_alpha   90.00
_cell.angle_beta   90.00
_cell.angle_gamma   90.00
#
_symmetry.space_group_name_H-M   'P 1'
#
loop_
_entity.id
_entity.type
_entity.pdbx_description
1 polymer ?
#
loop_
_entity_poly.entity_id
_entity_poly.type
_entity_poly.pdbx_seq_one_letter_code
_entity_poly.pdbx_strand_id
1 'polypeptide(L)'
;MEADLEAPRADYEVFLSFRGPDTRQGFADVLYDYMTSAGIRVFRDDDELAIGDKIDTILRAIENSLICVPIFSKTFAASKWCLTEVRRMVDLDKDVVPIFYDVTPDDVDLKTAVYRDFVAEKERLHGTEMAEGWKSALKTVTKLKGRELLKSSYSNFCKTFVNEVLIKLKPRKGFDLDTVVGIKTRLDTALSLLDIAAGGVKYVLIHGMGGIGKTTLGKAIFNKISSSFDACCFLENFQESLKRDGLNYLLKQLGDSLDPKSALTFHSSRDTGERIYGKKVLIILDDVNTGEHMGKLIGKFWFASGSRVIITSRNINVLDECKCLDEGSVESLEMNTLEDDEAVQLFSLCAPHKDIPPDVFERLCKEAVSITGGLPFALKDIAKSVRGKDEAIWRHVMARSKNVIPKEVKNMLKMSYDLLEIEQKQIFLDIACFFIGMEKTNPCYMWETHDLDPTYGLEVLVSMSLVKIKDNSVIWMHELLRDLGRDIVRQESINNPMKRSRIWHQDDAVKILVGKEGKEAVEALSLRTPLVNTLTDQQLSSFQNLRFLELAGANFEGESNGLLENLTWLSCHWCPADFSLSKFCLENLVVLDLSHSLMDENWGGWSHIQVAKNLKVLELRCCQNLACTPEFTDVHTLERLILSGCTRLAAVHGSIGNLRSLKFLDLRCCSSLRGLPEELGLLKDLSLLH
;
A
#
# COMPACT_ATOMS: atom_id res chain seq x y z
N MET A 1 -8.17 28.92 -11.43
CA MET A 1 -8.87 29.50 -10.28
C MET A 1 -10.36 29.31 -10.56
N GLU A 2 -10.82 28.08 -10.36
CA GLU A 2 -12.24 27.71 -10.45
C GLU A 2 -12.66 27.40 -9.02
N ALA A 3 -13.74 28.04 -8.60
CA ALA A 3 -14.26 27.95 -7.25
C ALA A 3 -14.78 26.54 -6.98
N ASP A 4 -14.28 25.94 -5.91
CA ASP A 4 -14.90 24.78 -5.27
C ASP A 4 -16.36 25.13 -4.95
N LEU A 5 -17.29 24.56 -5.71
CA LEU A 5 -18.69 24.48 -5.29
C LEU A 5 -18.74 23.46 -4.15
N GLU A 6 -18.39 23.90 -2.94
CA GLU A 6 -18.74 23.20 -1.71
C GLU A 6 -20.26 22.95 -1.72
N ALA A 7 -20.66 21.69 -1.57
CA ALA A 7 -22.05 21.37 -1.30
C ALA A 7 -22.53 22.18 -0.07
N PRO A 8 -23.77 22.69 -0.05
CA PRO A 8 -24.24 23.50 1.07
C PRO A 8 -24.08 22.72 2.37
N ARG A 9 -23.32 23.27 3.31
CA ARG A 9 -23.23 22.73 4.67
C ARG A 9 -24.64 22.73 5.27
N ALA A 10 -25.14 21.57 5.66
CA ALA A 10 -26.36 21.46 6.46
C ALA A 10 -26.16 22.21 7.79
N ASP A 11 -27.01 23.20 8.06
CA ASP A 11 -26.95 24.01 9.29
C ASP A 11 -27.18 23.14 10.54
N TYR A 12 -27.98 22.09 10.40
CA TYR A 12 -28.30 21.13 11.45
C TYR A 12 -28.10 19.69 10.97
N GLU A 13 -27.76 18.80 11.90
CA GLU A 13 -27.64 17.36 11.65
C GLU A 13 -28.96 16.64 11.93
N VAL A 14 -29.70 17.07 12.94
CA VAL A 14 -30.98 16.47 13.33
C VAL A 14 -32.05 17.54 13.54
N PHE A 15 -33.26 17.28 13.06
CA PHE A 15 -34.47 18.04 13.37
C PHE A 15 -35.38 17.24 14.32
N LEU A 16 -35.75 17.80 15.48
CA LEU A 16 -36.73 17.21 16.39
C LEU A 16 -38.10 17.84 16.20
N SER A 17 -39.09 17.05 15.77
CA SER A 17 -40.51 17.44 15.74
C SER A 17 -41.22 16.81 16.94
N PHE A 18 -41.90 17.60 17.74
CA PHE A 18 -42.61 17.11 18.92
C PHE A 18 -43.71 18.06 19.33
N ARG A 19 -44.65 17.57 20.14
CA ARG A 19 -45.71 18.41 20.69
C ARG A 19 -45.21 19.10 21.95
N GLY A 20 -45.08 20.43 21.91
CA GLY A 20 -44.51 21.21 23.03
C GLY A 20 -45.08 20.85 24.41
N PRO A 21 -46.40 20.95 24.64
CA PRO A 21 -47.02 20.63 25.93
C PRO A 21 -46.86 19.18 26.41
N ASP A 22 -46.57 18.24 25.52
CA ASP A 22 -46.51 16.82 25.88
C ASP A 22 -45.10 16.41 26.29
N THR A 23 -44.09 16.89 25.58
CA THR A 23 -42.72 16.37 25.72
C THR A 23 -41.65 17.44 25.91
N ARG A 24 -41.96 18.75 25.81
CA ARG A 24 -40.95 19.82 25.90
C ARG A 24 -40.14 19.70 27.18
N GLN A 25 -40.74 19.90 28.35
CA GLN A 25 -40.03 19.81 29.64
C GLN A 25 -39.81 18.36 30.11
N GLY A 26 -40.04 17.38 29.23
CA GLY A 26 -39.95 15.97 29.51
C GLY A 26 -38.97 15.28 28.58
N PHE A 27 -39.46 14.27 27.84
CA PHE A 27 -38.60 13.43 27.02
C PHE A 27 -37.87 14.17 25.89
N ALA A 28 -38.46 15.20 25.28
CA ALA A 28 -37.81 15.91 24.18
C ALA A 28 -36.60 16.74 24.64
N ASP A 29 -36.67 17.37 25.82
CA ASP A 29 -35.53 18.09 26.41
C ASP A 29 -34.43 17.13 26.85
N VAL A 30 -34.80 16.00 27.49
CA VAL A 30 -33.83 14.95 27.82
C VAL A 30 -33.15 14.39 26.55
N LEU A 31 -33.90 14.13 25.48
CA LEU A 31 -33.33 13.63 24.23
C LEU A 31 -32.40 14.66 23.57
N TYR A 32 -32.82 15.92 23.56
CA TYR A 32 -32.03 17.04 23.05
C TYR A 32 -30.70 17.17 23.79
N ASP A 33 -30.71 17.11 25.12
CA ASP A 33 -29.49 17.17 25.95
C ASP A 33 -28.56 16.00 25.65
N TYR A 34 -29.08 14.78 25.50
CA TYR A 34 -28.26 13.62 25.14
C TYR A 34 -27.65 13.73 23.75
N MET A 35 -28.38 14.29 22.77
CA MET A 35 -27.88 14.49 21.41
C MET A 35 -26.82 15.59 21.35
N THR A 36 -27.07 16.74 21.97
CA THR A 36 -26.12 17.86 22.00
C THR A 36 -24.87 17.52 22.81
N SER A 37 -25.01 16.81 23.93
CA SER A 37 -23.88 16.26 24.70
C SER A 37 -23.07 15.22 23.92
N ALA A 38 -23.66 14.61 22.89
CA ALA A 38 -22.96 13.72 21.97
C ALA A 38 -22.35 14.45 20.76
N GLY A 39 -22.39 15.79 20.74
CA GLY A 39 -21.81 16.62 19.68
C GLY A 39 -22.71 16.79 18.44
N ILE A 40 -23.97 16.37 18.48
CA ILE A 40 -24.90 16.49 17.35
C ILE A 40 -25.48 17.90 17.29
N ARG A 41 -25.45 18.54 16.11
CA ARG A 41 -26.15 19.81 15.87
C ARG A 41 -27.64 19.58 15.70
N VAL A 42 -28.42 19.80 16.75
CA VAL A 42 -29.87 19.54 16.76
C VAL A 42 -30.66 20.84 16.63
N PHE A 43 -31.58 20.90 15.68
CA PHE A 43 -32.68 21.87 15.69
C PHE A 43 -33.84 21.30 16.52
N ARG A 44 -34.27 22.07 17.52
CA ARG A 44 -35.38 21.71 18.41
C ARG A 44 -36.51 22.71 18.19
N ASP A 45 -37.68 22.22 17.78
CA ASP A 45 -38.82 23.11 17.55
C ASP A 45 -39.39 23.66 18.87
N ASP A 46 -39.28 24.98 19.06
CA ASP A 46 -39.86 25.70 20.20
C ASP A 46 -41.30 26.12 19.88
N ASP A 47 -42.18 25.12 19.91
CA ASP A 47 -43.63 25.19 19.76
C ASP A 47 -44.35 26.09 20.82
N GLU A 48 -44.09 27.40 20.84
CA GLU A 48 -44.91 28.52 21.39
C GLU A 48 -44.58 29.80 20.58
N LEU A 49 -45.02 29.83 19.32
CA LEU A 49 -44.69 30.91 18.38
C LEU A 49 -45.62 32.12 18.50
N ALA A 50 -45.04 33.30 18.73
CA ALA A 50 -45.62 34.59 18.37
C ALA A 50 -45.52 34.82 16.85
N ILE A 51 -46.57 35.40 16.26
CA ILE A 51 -46.90 35.45 14.83
C ILE A 51 -45.94 36.37 14.04
N GLY A 52 -45.44 35.92 12.88
CA GLY A 52 -44.83 36.79 11.88
C GLY A 52 -43.81 36.10 10.96
N ASP A 53 -42.58 35.89 11.46
CA ASP A 53 -41.41 35.64 10.59
C ASP A 53 -40.75 34.26 10.74
N LYS A 54 -41.32 33.34 11.55
CA LYS A 54 -40.63 32.12 12.01
C LYS A 54 -40.99 30.80 11.31
N ILE A 55 -42.08 30.75 10.53
CA ILE A 55 -42.54 29.50 9.89
C ILE A 55 -41.58 29.04 8.78
N ASP A 56 -41.09 29.98 7.96
CA ASP A 56 -40.06 29.69 6.97
C ASP A 56 -38.79 29.16 7.62
N THR A 57 -38.46 29.58 8.84
CA THR A 57 -37.28 29.10 9.56
C THR A 57 -37.39 27.62 9.91
N ILE A 58 -38.56 27.15 10.36
CA ILE A 58 -38.77 25.74 10.71
C ILE A 58 -38.77 24.86 9.46
N LEU A 59 -39.47 25.28 8.40
CA LEU A 59 -39.48 24.53 7.14
C LEU A 59 -38.08 24.47 6.51
N ARG A 60 -37.31 25.57 6.58
CA ARG A 60 -35.90 25.59 6.16
C ARG A 60 -35.01 24.76 7.08
N ALA A 61 -35.30 24.68 8.37
CA ALA A 61 -34.56 23.80 9.28
C ALA A 61 -34.78 22.32 8.95
N ILE A 62 -36.00 21.92 8.56
CA ILE A 62 -36.27 20.57 8.02
C ILE A 62 -35.45 20.36 6.74
N GLU A 63 -35.49 21.31 5.81
CA GLU A 63 -34.70 21.26 4.56
C GLU A 63 -33.19 21.13 4.82
N ASN A 64 -32.68 21.85 5.82
CA ASN A 64 -31.25 21.91 6.16
C ASN A 64 -30.83 20.89 7.22
N SER A 65 -31.69 19.92 7.56
CA SER A 65 -31.37 18.80 8.45
C SER A 65 -31.15 17.50 7.66
N LEU A 66 -30.22 16.67 8.15
CA LEU A 66 -29.91 15.36 7.57
C LEU A 66 -30.90 14.29 8.01
N ILE A 67 -31.24 14.26 9.29
CA ILE A 67 -32.18 13.30 9.90
C ILE A 67 -33.33 14.06 10.56
N CYS A 68 -34.56 13.58 10.40
CA CYS A 68 -35.73 14.13 11.07
C CYS A 68 -36.32 13.12 12.06
N VAL A 69 -36.60 13.54 13.29
CA VAL A 69 -37.06 12.66 14.38
C VAL A 69 -38.40 13.20 14.91
N PRO A 70 -39.54 12.69 14.42
CA PRO A 70 -40.83 12.99 15.01
C PRO A 70 -41.06 12.15 16.28
N ILE A 71 -41.42 12.84 17.37
CA ILE A 71 -41.76 12.26 18.67
C ILE A 71 -43.28 12.26 18.81
N PHE A 72 -43.90 11.14 18.45
CA PHE A 72 -45.34 10.97 18.47
C PHE A 72 -45.86 10.77 19.90
N SER A 73 -46.59 11.77 20.39
CA SER A 73 -47.34 11.73 21.64
C SER A 73 -48.84 11.59 21.40
N LYS A 74 -49.65 11.29 22.42
CA LYS A 74 -51.12 11.16 22.29
C LYS A 74 -51.79 12.39 21.68
N THR A 75 -51.31 13.60 21.95
CA THR A 75 -51.92 14.83 21.44
C THR A 75 -51.12 15.49 20.32
N PHE A 76 -50.12 14.82 19.75
CA PHE A 76 -49.31 15.34 18.64
C PHE A 76 -50.18 15.79 17.45
N ALA A 77 -51.14 14.95 17.04
CA ALA A 77 -52.07 15.25 15.95
C ALA A 77 -53.06 16.40 16.25
N ALA A 78 -53.15 16.86 17.50
CA ALA A 78 -53.93 18.03 17.86
C ALA A 78 -53.27 19.35 17.37
N SER A 79 -51.98 19.33 17.03
CA SER A 79 -51.28 20.48 16.46
C SER A 79 -51.27 20.41 14.94
N LYS A 80 -51.76 21.47 14.29
CA LYS A 80 -51.66 21.63 12.83
C LYS A 80 -50.19 21.66 12.39
N TRP A 81 -49.32 22.24 13.22
CA TRP A 81 -47.90 22.43 12.91
C TRP A 81 -47.16 21.11 12.90
N CYS A 82 -47.27 20.32 13.96
CA CYS A 82 -46.66 18.99 14.03
C CYS A 82 -47.07 18.10 12.84
N LEU A 83 -48.35 18.13 12.42
CA LEU A 83 -48.81 17.42 11.22
C LEU A 83 -48.20 17.95 9.92
N THR A 84 -48.01 19.26 9.83
CA THR A 84 -47.41 19.93 8.66
C THR A 84 -45.92 19.65 8.54
N GLU A 85 -45.19 19.60 9.67
CA GLU A 85 -43.77 19.22 9.71
C GLU A 85 -43.57 17.79 9.22
N VAL A 86 -44.34 16.83 9.74
CA VAL A 86 -44.26 15.43 9.32
C VAL A 86 -44.57 15.28 7.83
N ARG A 87 -45.58 16.00 7.33
CA ARG A 87 -45.84 16.07 5.89
C ARG A 87 -44.64 16.63 5.12
N ARG A 88 -44.03 17.72 5.59
CA ARG A 88 -42.87 18.32 4.93
C ARG A 88 -41.67 17.38 4.89
N MET A 89 -41.43 16.62 5.96
CA MET A 89 -40.37 15.60 6.00
C MET A 89 -40.56 14.54 4.93
N VAL A 90 -41.80 14.08 4.73
CA VAL A 90 -42.14 13.09 3.69
C VAL A 90 -42.07 13.69 2.29
N ASP A 91 -42.60 14.90 2.10
CA ASP A 91 -42.58 15.59 0.80
C ASP A 91 -41.14 15.88 0.32
N LEU A 92 -40.19 16.02 1.24
CA LEU A 92 -38.76 16.24 0.98
C LEU A 92 -37.92 14.95 0.97
N ASP A 93 -38.54 13.79 1.11
CA ASP A 93 -37.85 12.48 1.19
C ASP A 93 -36.71 12.44 2.22
N LYS A 94 -36.97 12.98 3.41
CA LYS A 94 -35.98 13.04 4.51
C LYS A 94 -35.75 11.67 5.13
N ASP A 95 -34.55 11.45 5.71
CA ASP A 95 -34.30 10.28 6.56
C ASP A 95 -35.03 10.46 7.89
N VAL A 96 -36.24 9.88 7.99
CA VAL A 96 -37.12 10.00 9.15
C VAL A 96 -36.95 8.82 10.10
N VAL A 97 -36.73 9.11 11.39
CA VAL A 97 -36.62 8.10 12.45
C VAL A 97 -37.69 8.36 13.52
N PRO A 98 -38.86 7.69 13.45
CA PRO A 98 -39.98 8.00 14.35
C PRO A 98 -39.80 7.41 15.75
N ILE A 99 -40.14 8.20 16.77
CA ILE A 99 -40.25 7.78 18.17
C ILE A 99 -41.72 7.76 18.56
N PHE A 100 -42.20 6.61 19.05
CA PHE A 100 -43.54 6.48 19.61
C PHE A 100 -43.45 6.62 21.14
N TYR A 101 -43.75 7.82 21.63
CA TYR A 101 -43.51 8.23 23.03
C TYR A 101 -44.50 7.57 23.99
N ASP A 102 -45.80 7.86 23.83
CA ASP A 102 -46.88 7.31 24.64
C ASP A 102 -48.06 6.80 23.79
N VAL A 103 -47.75 6.49 22.53
CA VAL A 103 -48.66 5.92 21.52
C VAL A 103 -48.03 4.70 20.86
N THR A 104 -48.84 3.96 20.09
CA THR A 104 -48.39 2.85 19.25
C THR A 104 -48.33 3.27 17.77
N PRO A 105 -47.60 2.52 16.92
CA PRO A 105 -47.63 2.76 15.48
C PRO A 105 -49.04 2.71 14.87
N ASP A 106 -49.92 1.85 15.39
CA ASP A 106 -51.31 1.73 14.92
C ASP A 106 -52.16 2.97 15.25
N ASP A 107 -51.85 3.68 16.34
CA ASP A 107 -52.49 4.95 16.65
C ASP A 107 -52.14 5.99 15.59
N VAL A 108 -50.86 6.11 15.25
CA VAL A 108 -50.35 7.06 14.25
C VAL A 108 -50.80 6.71 12.82
N ASP A 109 -50.97 5.41 12.52
CA ASP A 109 -51.48 4.88 11.24
C ASP A 109 -53.02 5.05 11.10
N LEU A 110 -53.66 5.76 12.04
CA LEU A 110 -55.10 6.08 12.05
C LEU A 110 -56.01 4.85 12.17
N LYS A 111 -55.48 3.71 12.62
CA LYS A 111 -56.26 2.49 12.86
C LYS A 111 -57.08 2.59 14.14
N THR A 112 -56.65 3.40 15.10
CA THR A 112 -57.38 3.69 16.33
C THR A 112 -58.03 5.08 16.28
N ALA A 113 -58.87 5.38 17.28
CA ALA A 113 -59.52 6.69 17.40
C ALA A 113 -58.54 7.81 17.79
N VAL A 114 -57.39 7.49 18.41
CA VAL A 114 -56.52 8.48 19.07
C VAL A 114 -56.08 9.60 18.12
N TYR A 115 -55.53 9.28 16.95
CA TYR A 115 -55.17 10.30 15.95
C TYR A 115 -56.29 10.56 14.95
N ARG A 116 -57.16 9.58 14.69
CA ARG A 116 -58.26 9.71 13.72
C ARG A 116 -59.19 10.87 14.10
N ASP A 117 -59.53 10.99 15.37
CA ASP A 117 -60.45 12.02 15.85
C ASP A 117 -59.80 13.42 15.75
N PHE A 118 -58.52 13.55 16.10
CA PHE A 118 -57.78 14.81 15.91
C PHE A 118 -57.68 15.20 14.44
N VAL A 119 -57.36 14.26 13.55
CA VAL A 119 -57.26 14.54 12.11
C VAL A 119 -58.63 14.90 11.53
N ALA A 120 -59.71 14.24 11.94
CA ALA A 120 -61.07 14.59 11.52
C ALA A 120 -61.47 15.99 11.97
N GLU A 121 -61.12 16.39 13.19
CA GLU A 121 -61.32 17.76 13.69
C GLU A 121 -60.52 18.77 12.85
N LYS A 122 -59.25 18.48 12.53
CA LYS A 122 -58.43 19.36 11.68
C LYS A 122 -58.93 19.43 10.24
N GLU A 123 -59.51 18.37 9.72
CA GLU A 123 -60.15 18.34 8.40
C GLU A 123 -61.32 19.33 8.34
N ARG A 124 -62.15 19.40 9.39
CA ARG A 124 -63.25 20.38 9.48
C ARG A 124 -62.75 21.82 9.52
N LEU A 125 -61.58 22.06 10.13
CA LEU A 125 -61.01 23.40 10.33
C LEU A 125 -60.15 23.89 9.15
N HIS A 126 -59.54 22.98 8.38
CA HIS A 126 -58.51 23.33 7.39
C HIS A 126 -58.75 22.74 5.99
N GLY A 127 -59.80 21.94 5.80
CA GLY A 127 -60.20 21.40 4.51
C GLY A 127 -59.63 20.01 4.21
N THR A 128 -60.35 19.27 3.37
CA THR A 128 -60.08 17.87 3.04
C THR A 128 -58.74 17.65 2.33
N GLU A 129 -58.32 18.54 1.43
CA GLU A 129 -57.05 18.40 0.70
C GLU A 129 -55.83 18.41 1.64
N MET A 130 -55.83 19.34 2.61
CA MET A 130 -54.73 19.43 3.58
C MET A 130 -54.72 18.22 4.52
N ALA A 131 -55.91 17.76 4.93
CA ALA A 131 -56.09 16.59 5.77
C ALA A 131 -55.62 15.29 5.09
N GLU A 132 -55.92 15.09 3.81
CA GLU A 132 -55.43 13.92 3.06
C GLU A 132 -53.90 13.90 2.96
N GLY A 133 -53.27 15.06 2.79
CA GLY A 133 -51.81 15.18 2.85
C GLY A 133 -51.23 14.74 4.20
N TRP A 134 -51.84 15.15 5.31
CA TRP A 134 -51.41 14.71 6.65
C TRP A 134 -51.65 13.22 6.87
N LYS A 135 -52.83 12.69 6.47
CA LYS A 135 -53.15 11.25 6.57
C LYS A 135 -52.12 10.42 5.80
N SER A 136 -51.76 10.83 4.59
CA SER A 136 -50.75 10.16 3.77
C SER A 136 -49.36 10.16 4.43
N ALA A 137 -48.93 11.31 4.97
CA ALA A 137 -47.63 11.44 5.61
C ALA A 137 -47.51 10.56 6.87
N LEU A 138 -48.53 10.56 7.74
CA LEU A 138 -48.55 9.73 8.95
C LEU A 138 -48.49 8.22 8.61
N LYS A 139 -49.24 7.78 7.60
CA LYS A 139 -49.20 6.40 7.09
C LYS A 139 -47.86 6.03 6.45
N THR A 140 -47.16 7.00 5.88
CA THR A 140 -45.82 6.78 5.30
C THR A 140 -44.78 6.62 6.41
N VAL A 141 -44.78 7.50 7.40
CA VAL A 141 -43.80 7.45 8.51
C VAL A 141 -43.97 6.21 9.38
N THR A 142 -45.18 5.71 9.57
CA THR A 142 -45.43 4.47 10.35
C THR A 142 -44.93 3.19 9.67
N LYS A 143 -44.67 3.22 8.36
CA LYS A 143 -44.01 2.11 7.64
C LYS A 143 -42.50 2.09 7.87
N LEU A 144 -41.91 3.18 8.36
CA LEU A 144 -40.49 3.27 8.68
C LEU A 144 -40.18 2.59 10.01
N LYS A 145 -38.93 2.16 10.18
CA LYS A 145 -38.46 1.52 11.42
C LYS A 145 -38.39 2.57 12.54
N GLY A 146 -39.39 2.59 13.41
CA GLY A 146 -39.43 3.45 14.60
C GLY A 146 -39.09 2.76 15.91
N ARG A 147 -39.09 3.52 17.01
CA ARG A 147 -38.78 3.04 18.36
C ARG A 147 -39.91 3.40 19.33
N GLU A 148 -40.44 2.41 20.03
CA GLU A 148 -41.44 2.61 21.10
C GLU A 148 -40.75 2.87 22.44
N LEU A 149 -41.10 3.98 23.11
CA LEU A 149 -40.52 4.33 24.41
C LEU A 149 -41.21 3.61 25.58
N LEU A 150 -42.49 3.26 25.45
CA LEU A 150 -43.35 2.65 26.48
C LEU A 150 -42.77 1.40 27.18
N LYS A 151 -41.73 0.78 26.60
CA LYS A 151 -41.07 -0.43 27.10
C LYS A 151 -39.71 -0.18 27.79
N SER A 152 -39.30 1.08 28.00
CA SER A 152 -37.93 1.41 28.43
C SER A 152 -37.81 2.67 29.30
N SER A 153 -36.75 2.76 30.11
CA SER A 153 -36.41 3.99 30.83
C SER A 153 -35.83 5.06 29.89
N TYR A 154 -36.09 6.34 30.17
CA TYR A 154 -35.64 7.46 29.31
C TYR A 154 -34.12 7.45 29.10
N SER A 155 -33.34 7.21 30.16
CA SER A 155 -31.88 7.19 30.04
C SER A 155 -31.38 6.07 29.12
N ASN A 156 -31.92 4.85 29.26
CA ASN A 156 -31.49 3.73 28.41
C ASN A 156 -31.94 3.91 26.96
N PHE A 157 -33.17 4.43 26.77
CA PHE A 157 -33.66 4.77 25.45
C PHE A 157 -32.77 5.83 24.79
N CYS A 158 -32.54 6.98 25.43
CA CYS A 158 -31.74 8.07 24.86
C CYS A 158 -30.32 7.62 24.55
N LYS A 159 -29.66 6.84 25.42
CA LYS A 159 -28.31 6.30 25.15
C LYS A 159 -28.29 5.45 23.87
N THR A 160 -29.21 4.50 23.74
CA THR A 160 -29.25 3.61 22.57
C THR A 160 -29.69 4.34 21.30
N PHE A 161 -30.64 5.25 21.40
CA PHE A 161 -31.15 6.03 20.29
C PHE A 161 -30.13 7.03 19.75
N VAL A 162 -29.44 7.77 20.63
CA VAL A 162 -28.41 8.72 20.21
C VAL A 162 -27.23 8.00 19.54
N ASN A 163 -26.84 6.81 20.02
CA ASN A 163 -25.85 5.99 19.32
C ASN A 163 -26.31 5.58 17.91
N GLU A 164 -27.58 5.19 17.75
CA GLU A 164 -28.16 4.88 16.43
C GLU A 164 -28.12 6.09 15.48
N VAL A 165 -28.49 7.27 15.99
CA VAL A 165 -28.41 8.53 15.25
C VAL A 165 -26.98 8.90 14.91
N LEU A 166 -26.02 8.75 15.83
CA LEU A 166 -24.59 8.97 15.57
C LEU A 166 -24.07 8.03 14.48
N ILE A 167 -24.48 6.76 14.47
CA ILE A 167 -24.11 5.81 13.42
C ILE A 167 -24.67 6.25 12.06
N LYS A 168 -25.90 6.78 12.02
CA LYS A 168 -26.50 7.33 10.80
C LYS A 168 -25.84 8.66 10.35
N LEU A 169 -25.44 9.50 11.29
CA LEU A 169 -24.78 10.80 11.04
C LEU A 169 -23.30 10.67 10.72
N LYS A 170 -22.63 9.59 11.20
CA LYS A 170 -21.27 9.26 10.79
C LYS A 170 -21.26 9.35 9.29
N PRO A 171 -20.42 10.21 8.71
CA PRO A 171 -20.50 10.45 7.30
C PRO A 171 -20.38 9.10 6.59
N ARG A 172 -21.44 8.70 5.87
CA ARG A 172 -21.26 8.02 4.60
C ARG A 172 -20.58 9.04 3.67
N LYS A 173 -19.38 9.51 4.02
CA LYS A 173 -18.49 10.23 3.12
C LYS A 173 -18.05 9.19 2.11
N GLY A 174 -18.89 9.01 1.09
CA GLY A 174 -18.55 8.53 -0.23
C GLY A 174 -17.52 7.41 -0.34
N PHE A 175 -17.55 6.41 0.55
CA PHE A 175 -16.85 5.17 0.28
C PHE A 175 -17.87 4.20 -0.29
N ASP A 176 -18.31 4.53 -1.51
CA ASP A 176 -19.16 3.65 -2.27
C ASP A 176 -18.35 2.41 -2.63
N LEU A 177 -18.60 1.31 -1.90
CA LEU A 177 -17.94 0.02 -2.15
C LEU A 177 -18.14 -0.43 -3.60
N ASP A 178 -19.20 0.03 -4.28
CA ASP A 178 -19.48 -0.29 -5.68
C ASP A 178 -18.49 0.39 -6.65
N THR A 179 -17.75 1.41 -6.20
CA THR A 179 -16.68 2.08 -6.98
C THR A 179 -15.30 1.48 -6.75
N VAL A 180 -15.15 0.55 -5.80
CA VAL A 180 -13.85 0.09 -5.34
C VAL A 180 -13.51 -1.28 -5.92
N VAL A 181 -12.70 -1.24 -6.99
CA VAL A 181 -12.30 -2.44 -7.75
C VAL A 181 -11.22 -3.24 -7.01
N GLY A 182 -11.32 -4.56 -7.09
CA GLY A 182 -10.32 -5.51 -6.56
C GLY A 182 -10.24 -5.61 -5.04
N ILE A 183 -11.11 -4.93 -4.28
CA ILE A 183 -11.03 -4.98 -2.80
C ILE A 183 -11.77 -6.16 -2.19
N LYS A 184 -12.75 -6.76 -2.89
CA LYS A 184 -13.64 -7.76 -2.30
C LYS A 184 -12.90 -8.97 -1.70
N THR A 185 -12.04 -9.61 -2.47
CA THR A 185 -11.24 -10.77 -2.02
C THR A 185 -10.30 -10.41 -0.86
N ARG A 186 -9.64 -9.26 -0.96
CA ARG A 186 -8.73 -8.72 0.07
C ARG A 186 -9.49 -8.37 1.36
N LEU A 187 -10.69 -7.81 1.23
CA LEU A 187 -11.60 -7.53 2.34
C LEU A 187 -12.06 -8.80 3.02
N ASP A 188 -12.53 -9.79 2.27
CA ASP A 188 -12.97 -11.07 2.82
C ASP A 188 -11.82 -11.78 3.57
N THR A 189 -10.61 -11.73 3.01
CA THR A 189 -9.39 -12.26 3.66
C THR A 189 -9.08 -11.51 4.96
N ALA A 190 -9.07 -10.17 4.93
CA ALA A 190 -8.84 -9.35 6.13
C ALA A 190 -9.91 -9.60 7.21
N LEU A 191 -11.18 -9.73 6.82
CA LEU A 191 -12.28 -10.04 7.74
C LEU A 191 -12.14 -11.45 8.35
N SER A 192 -11.65 -12.42 7.59
CA SER A 192 -11.32 -13.76 8.09
C SER A 192 -10.20 -13.72 9.13
N LEU A 193 -9.13 -12.96 8.88
CA LEU A 193 -8.03 -12.80 9.84
C LEU A 193 -8.50 -12.08 11.12
N LEU A 194 -9.36 -11.07 10.96
CA LEU A 194 -9.95 -10.34 12.07
C LEU A 194 -10.87 -11.21 12.91
N ASP A 195 -11.60 -12.16 12.32
CA ASP A 195 -12.43 -13.14 13.04
C ASP A 195 -13.27 -12.49 14.16
N ILE A 196 -14.26 -11.69 13.76
CA ILE A 196 -15.02 -10.80 14.65
C ILE A 196 -15.75 -11.55 15.78
N ALA A 197 -15.99 -12.85 15.60
CA ALA A 197 -16.67 -13.71 16.56
C ALA A 197 -15.73 -14.27 17.64
N ALA A 198 -14.43 -14.38 17.39
CA ALA A 198 -13.48 -14.87 18.38
C ALA A 198 -13.30 -13.91 19.56
N GLY A 199 -13.02 -14.48 20.73
CA GLY A 199 -12.56 -13.74 21.90
C GLY A 199 -11.14 -13.17 21.74
N GLY A 200 -10.68 -12.47 22.77
CA GLY A 200 -9.32 -11.90 22.82
C GLY A 200 -9.16 -10.65 21.95
N VAL A 201 -7.96 -10.05 22.02
CA VAL A 201 -7.57 -8.91 21.20
C VAL A 201 -6.77 -9.45 20.00
N LYS A 202 -7.14 -9.06 18.79
CA LYS A 202 -6.41 -9.43 17.57
C LYS A 202 -5.80 -8.20 16.91
N TYR A 203 -4.56 -8.36 16.45
CA TYR A 203 -3.82 -7.35 15.71
C TYR A 203 -3.63 -7.83 14.28
N VAL A 204 -4.02 -7.01 13.30
CA VAL A 204 -3.85 -7.33 11.87
C VAL A 204 -3.01 -6.24 11.22
N LEU A 205 -1.83 -6.62 10.70
CA LEU A 205 -0.98 -5.75 9.91
C LEU A 205 -1.31 -5.89 8.42
N ILE A 206 -1.78 -4.83 7.80
CA ILE A 206 -1.94 -4.72 6.35
C ILE A 206 -0.71 -4.02 5.79
N HIS A 207 0.17 -4.75 5.10
CA HIS A 207 1.43 -4.21 4.60
C HIS A 207 1.58 -4.28 3.09
N GLY A 208 2.54 -3.54 2.55
CA GLY A 208 2.89 -3.53 1.13
C GLY A 208 3.43 -2.18 0.67
N MET A 209 3.83 -2.13 -0.60
CA MET A 209 4.40 -0.94 -1.23
C MET A 209 3.47 0.29 -1.15
N GLY A 210 4.04 1.49 -1.26
CA GLY A 210 3.26 2.73 -1.36
C GLY A 210 2.26 2.68 -2.53
N GLY A 211 1.07 3.25 -2.33
CA GLY A 211 0.06 3.39 -3.41
C GLY A 211 -0.70 2.11 -3.77
N ILE A 212 -0.46 1.00 -3.08
CA ILE A 212 -1.09 -0.31 -3.32
C ILE A 212 -2.56 -0.38 -2.85
N GLY A 213 -3.05 0.59 -2.07
CA GLY A 213 -4.43 0.65 -1.59
C GLY A 213 -4.68 0.20 -0.15
N LYS A 214 -3.66 0.13 0.71
CA LYS A 214 -3.81 -0.25 2.13
C LYS A 214 -4.83 0.60 2.89
N THR A 215 -4.72 1.93 2.81
CA THR A 215 -5.68 2.88 3.41
C THR A 215 -7.09 2.66 2.87
N THR A 216 -7.23 2.35 1.58
CA THR A 216 -8.51 2.07 0.92
C THR A 216 -9.14 0.79 1.49
N LEU A 217 -8.35 -0.26 1.69
CA LEU A 217 -8.81 -1.49 2.36
C LEU A 217 -9.17 -1.23 3.83
N GLY A 218 -8.37 -0.47 4.57
CA GLY A 218 -8.67 -0.07 5.95
C GLY A 218 -10.01 0.65 6.06
N LYS A 219 -10.30 1.60 5.15
CA LYS A 219 -11.58 2.31 5.08
C LYS A 219 -12.75 1.37 4.78
N ALA A 220 -12.56 0.42 3.86
CA ALA A 220 -13.56 -0.60 3.55
C ALA A 220 -13.89 -1.48 4.77
N ILE A 221 -12.87 -1.92 5.51
CA ILE A 221 -13.04 -2.71 6.73
C ILE A 221 -13.80 -1.90 7.78
N PHE A 222 -13.36 -0.67 8.08
CA PHE A 222 -13.98 0.20 9.07
C PHE A 222 -15.48 0.38 8.82
N ASN A 223 -15.84 0.66 7.57
CA ASN A 223 -17.23 0.84 7.17
C ASN A 223 -18.04 -0.45 7.28
N LYS A 224 -17.43 -1.60 7.00
CA LYS A 224 -18.10 -2.89 7.02
C LYS A 224 -18.42 -3.39 8.44
N ILE A 225 -17.51 -3.17 9.41
CA ILE A 225 -17.58 -3.86 10.71
C ILE A 225 -17.72 -2.94 11.92
N SER A 226 -17.58 -1.61 11.77
CA SER A 226 -17.62 -0.67 12.90
C SER A 226 -18.90 -0.77 13.76
N SER A 227 -20.03 -1.15 13.17
CA SER A 227 -21.30 -1.35 13.91
C SER A 227 -21.27 -2.52 14.90
N SER A 228 -20.27 -3.39 14.84
CA SER A 228 -20.11 -4.59 15.70
C SER A 228 -19.26 -4.35 16.95
N PHE A 229 -18.91 -3.09 17.24
CA PHE A 229 -18.02 -2.66 18.32
C PHE A 229 -18.65 -1.53 19.12
N ASP A 230 -18.29 -1.42 20.40
CA ASP A 230 -18.82 -0.40 21.33
C ASP A 230 -18.26 0.99 21.02
N ALA A 231 -17.01 1.04 20.52
CA ALA A 231 -16.34 2.26 20.10
C ALA A 231 -15.38 1.97 18.94
N CYS A 232 -15.18 2.95 18.07
CA CYS A 232 -14.34 2.80 16.88
C CYS A 232 -13.51 4.06 16.65
N CYS A 233 -12.25 3.89 16.24
CA CYS A 233 -11.38 4.99 15.85
C CYS A 233 -10.63 4.65 14.56
N PHE A 234 -10.59 5.61 13.64
CA PHE A 234 -9.73 5.56 12.46
C PHE A 234 -8.78 6.76 12.55
N LEU A 235 -7.49 6.49 12.80
CA LEU A 235 -6.45 7.50 12.78
C LEU A 235 -5.81 7.51 11.38
N GLU A 236 -6.30 8.41 10.52
CA GLU A 236 -5.78 8.62 9.17
C GLU A 236 -4.40 9.30 9.22
N ASN A 237 -3.50 8.90 8.31
CA ASN A 237 -2.17 9.50 8.12
C ASN A 237 -1.36 9.64 9.42
N PHE A 238 -1.30 8.56 10.21
CA PHE A 238 -0.65 8.51 11.53
C PHE A 238 0.75 9.13 11.49
N GLN A 239 1.58 8.75 10.52
CA GLN A 239 2.95 9.25 10.43
C GLN A 239 3.03 10.75 10.17
N GLU A 240 2.14 11.29 9.33
CA GLU A 240 2.11 12.72 9.01
C GLU A 240 1.63 13.53 10.21
N SER A 241 0.54 13.10 10.84
CA SER A 241 0.02 13.73 12.07
C SER A 241 1.00 13.67 13.23
N LEU A 242 1.74 12.56 13.38
CA LEU A 242 2.79 12.46 14.40
C LEU A 242 3.90 13.49 14.16
N LYS A 243 4.33 13.67 12.92
CA LYS A 243 5.37 14.65 12.56
C LYS A 243 4.90 16.09 12.72
N ARG A 244 3.64 16.39 12.36
CA ARG A 244 3.07 17.74 12.36
C ARG A 244 2.61 18.19 13.74
N ASP A 245 1.88 17.33 14.45
CA ASP A 245 1.10 17.69 15.64
C ASP A 245 1.56 16.95 16.91
N GLY A 246 2.40 15.92 16.77
CA GLY A 246 2.97 15.15 17.88
C GLY A 246 2.04 14.08 18.46
N LEU A 247 2.59 13.25 19.36
CA LEU A 247 1.89 12.09 19.93
C LEU A 247 0.66 12.48 20.77
N ASN A 248 0.71 13.62 21.47
CA ASN A 248 -0.40 14.08 22.31
C ASN A 248 -1.65 14.41 21.48
N TYR A 249 -1.48 14.90 20.25
CA TYR A 249 -2.58 15.12 19.33
C TYR A 249 -3.27 13.81 18.95
N LEU A 250 -2.49 12.77 18.64
CA LEU A 250 -3.00 11.44 18.30
C LEU A 250 -3.70 10.77 19.50
N LEU A 251 -3.15 10.91 20.71
CA LEU A 251 -3.78 10.43 21.94
C LEU A 251 -5.14 11.11 22.16
N LYS A 252 -5.22 12.42 21.91
CA LYS A 252 -6.47 13.16 21.98
C LYS A 252 -7.48 12.68 20.93
N GLN A 253 -7.08 12.54 19.66
CA GLN A 253 -7.98 12.04 18.61
C GLN A 253 -8.51 10.63 18.91
N LEU A 254 -7.65 9.75 19.42
CA LEU A 254 -8.02 8.41 19.85
C LEU A 254 -9.05 8.47 20.99
N GLY A 255 -8.78 9.27 22.01
CA GLY A 255 -9.66 9.45 23.15
C GLY A 255 -11.02 10.04 22.77
N ASP A 256 -11.03 11.13 21.99
CA ASP A 256 -12.25 11.80 21.51
C ASP A 256 -13.12 10.85 20.66
N SER A 257 -12.49 9.98 19.87
CA SER A 257 -13.21 8.99 19.04
C SER A 257 -13.80 7.83 19.86
N LEU A 258 -13.08 7.39 20.91
CA LEU A 258 -13.46 6.23 21.71
C LEU A 258 -14.36 6.57 22.92
N ASP A 259 -14.34 7.84 23.37
CA ASP A 259 -15.20 8.34 24.44
C ASP A 259 -15.58 9.83 24.25
N PRO A 260 -16.54 10.14 23.35
CA PRO A 260 -16.90 11.52 22.98
C PRO A 260 -17.46 12.39 24.11
N LYS A 261 -17.79 11.79 25.27
CA LYS A 261 -18.47 12.45 26.40
C LYS A 261 -17.53 13.15 27.36
N SER A 262 -16.21 13.01 27.20
CA SER A 262 -15.25 13.54 28.17
C SER A 262 -14.71 14.91 27.74
N ALA A 263 -14.99 15.95 28.52
CA ALA A 263 -14.50 17.32 28.29
C ALA A 263 -13.03 17.54 28.71
N LEU A 264 -12.24 16.47 28.85
CA LEU A 264 -10.89 16.50 29.45
C LEU A 264 -9.83 16.12 28.43
N THR A 265 -8.76 16.90 28.36
CA THR A 265 -7.56 16.61 27.56
C THR A 265 -6.91 15.30 27.99
N PHE A 266 -6.68 14.40 27.03
CA PHE A 266 -5.87 13.20 27.22
C PHE A 266 -4.40 13.62 27.28
N HIS A 267 -3.75 13.45 28.45
CA HIS A 267 -2.36 13.86 28.68
C HIS A 267 -1.39 12.68 28.69
N SER A 268 -1.90 11.45 28.78
CA SER A 268 -1.10 10.23 28.75
C SER A 268 -1.87 9.05 28.15
N SER A 269 -1.11 8.04 27.75
CA SER A 269 -1.63 6.74 27.30
C SER A 269 -2.50 6.07 28.38
N ARG A 270 -2.10 6.18 29.65
CA ARG A 270 -2.83 5.63 30.79
C ARG A 270 -4.23 6.21 30.95
N ASP A 271 -4.40 7.52 30.75
CA ASP A 271 -5.71 8.19 30.84
C ASP A 271 -6.69 7.66 29.79
N THR A 272 -6.19 7.39 28.58
CA THR A 272 -6.97 6.78 27.50
C THR A 272 -7.34 5.34 27.87
N GLY A 273 -6.38 4.58 28.39
CA GLY A 273 -6.54 3.18 28.77
C GLY A 273 -7.55 2.91 29.88
N GLU A 274 -7.50 3.68 30.97
CA GLU A 274 -8.43 3.52 32.11
C GLU A 274 -9.89 3.80 31.72
N ARG A 275 -10.13 4.63 30.68
CA ARG A 275 -11.48 5.03 30.23
C ARG A 275 -12.09 4.13 29.16
N ILE A 276 -11.25 3.47 28.35
CA ILE A 276 -11.70 2.48 27.36
C ILE A 276 -11.66 1.05 27.92
N TYR A 277 -11.18 0.89 29.16
CA TYR A 277 -11.14 -0.37 29.86
C TYR A 277 -12.50 -1.07 29.84
N GLY A 278 -12.51 -2.29 29.30
CA GLY A 278 -13.73 -3.11 29.22
C GLY A 278 -14.66 -2.82 28.04
N LYS A 279 -14.33 -1.88 27.13
CA LYS A 279 -15.06 -1.69 25.86
C LYS A 279 -14.48 -2.59 24.76
N LYS A 280 -15.36 -3.18 23.93
CA LYS A 280 -14.98 -3.87 22.70
C LYS A 280 -14.73 -2.82 21.61
N VAL A 281 -13.48 -2.61 21.21
CA VAL A 281 -13.11 -1.50 20.30
C VAL A 281 -12.56 -1.97 18.95
N LEU A 282 -12.79 -1.15 17.92
CA LEU A 282 -12.12 -1.26 16.62
C LEU A 282 -11.20 -0.04 16.42
N ILE A 283 -9.91 -0.27 16.25
CA ILE A 283 -8.93 0.80 16.00
C ILE A 283 -8.24 0.52 14.67
N ILE A 284 -8.17 1.53 13.80
CA ILE A 284 -7.33 1.49 12.60
C ILE A 284 -6.28 2.58 12.70
N LEU A 285 -5.01 2.18 12.64
CA LEU A 285 -3.84 3.07 12.58
C LEU A 285 -3.32 3.06 11.15
N ASP A 286 -3.51 4.15 10.41
CA ASP A 286 -3.16 4.21 8.99
C ASP A 286 -1.81 4.88 8.74
N ASP A 287 -0.97 4.26 7.91
CA ASP A 287 0.38 4.71 7.53
C ASP A 287 1.32 4.86 8.75
N VAL A 288 1.55 3.76 9.46
CA VAL A 288 2.51 3.69 10.59
C VAL A 288 3.87 3.24 10.07
N ASN A 289 4.96 3.99 10.32
CA ASN A 289 6.30 3.56 9.88
C ASN A 289 7.14 2.85 10.95
N THR A 290 6.92 3.16 12.24
CA THR A 290 7.69 2.59 13.35
C THR A 290 6.78 2.12 14.50
N GLY A 291 7.16 1.03 15.16
CA GLY A 291 6.40 0.45 16.28
C GLY A 291 6.56 1.21 17.59
N GLU A 292 7.61 2.03 17.74
CA GLU A 292 7.93 2.72 19.00
C GLU A 292 6.80 3.66 19.47
N HIS A 293 6.27 4.47 18.55
CA HIS A 293 5.20 5.43 18.87
C HIS A 293 3.84 4.76 19.00
N MET A 294 3.63 3.68 18.25
CA MET A 294 2.42 2.86 18.37
C MET A 294 2.29 2.31 19.80
N GLY A 295 3.38 1.80 20.38
CA GLY A 295 3.35 1.31 21.76
C GLY A 295 3.05 2.35 22.83
N LYS A 296 3.42 3.59 22.57
CA LYS A 296 3.05 4.72 23.43
C LYS A 296 1.59 5.12 23.23
N LEU A 297 1.02 4.90 22.04
CA LEU A 297 -0.37 5.22 21.73
C LEU A 297 -1.35 4.15 22.23
N ILE A 298 -1.04 2.86 22.08
CA ILE A 298 -1.89 1.72 22.44
C ILE A 298 -1.13 0.82 23.44
N GLY A 299 -1.43 0.99 24.73
CA GLY A 299 -0.78 0.26 25.81
C GLY A 299 -1.30 -1.18 25.99
N LYS A 300 -0.57 -2.00 26.76
CA LYS A 300 -0.77 -3.45 26.91
C LYS A 300 -2.17 -3.90 27.37
N PHE A 301 -2.91 -3.14 28.18
CA PHE A 301 -4.03 -3.68 28.97
C PHE A 301 -5.37 -2.94 28.85
N TRP A 302 -5.66 -2.34 27.70
CA TRP A 302 -6.79 -1.41 27.60
C TRP A 302 -8.07 -2.03 27.01
N PHE A 303 -7.92 -3.09 26.22
CA PHE A 303 -9.01 -3.54 25.35
C PHE A 303 -9.74 -4.75 25.91
N ALA A 304 -11.07 -4.75 25.79
CA ALA A 304 -11.86 -5.93 26.13
C ALA A 304 -11.66 -7.06 25.12
N SER A 305 -11.98 -8.28 25.54
CA SER A 305 -12.11 -9.44 24.66
C SER A 305 -13.03 -9.12 23.47
N GLY A 306 -12.61 -9.49 22.27
CA GLY A 306 -13.32 -9.17 21.02
C GLY A 306 -12.86 -7.89 20.33
N SER A 307 -11.89 -7.14 20.89
CA SER A 307 -11.35 -5.92 20.27
C SER A 307 -10.42 -6.21 19.10
N ARG A 308 -10.38 -5.31 18.11
CA ARG A 308 -9.58 -5.46 16.88
C ARG A 308 -8.77 -4.21 16.61
N VAL A 309 -7.49 -4.40 16.35
CA VAL A 309 -6.56 -3.32 15.98
C VAL A 309 -5.97 -3.64 14.61
N ILE A 310 -6.12 -2.73 13.66
CA ILE A 310 -5.61 -2.85 12.31
C ILE A 310 -4.54 -1.79 12.12
N ILE A 311 -3.38 -2.20 11.61
CA ILE A 311 -2.28 -1.30 11.28
C ILE A 311 -2.09 -1.37 9.78
N THR A 312 -2.05 -0.22 9.09
CA THR A 312 -1.56 -0.18 7.71
C THR A 312 -0.12 0.34 7.72
N SER A 313 0.78 -0.35 7.02
CA SER A 313 2.19 0.05 6.98
C SER A 313 2.88 -0.29 5.67
N ARG A 314 4.00 0.37 5.40
CA ARG A 314 4.96 -0.04 4.36
C ARG A 314 6.04 -0.95 4.93
N ASN A 315 6.23 -0.93 6.25
CA ASN A 315 7.21 -1.69 7.00
C ASN A 315 6.54 -2.89 7.69
N ILE A 316 7.01 -4.10 7.38
CA ILE A 316 6.50 -5.35 7.94
C ILE A 316 6.83 -5.45 9.45
N ASN A 317 7.95 -4.88 9.87
CA ASN A 317 8.49 -5.06 11.22
C ASN A 317 7.86 -4.12 12.26
N VAL A 318 6.86 -3.31 11.88
CA VAL A 318 6.20 -2.35 12.80
C VAL A 318 5.60 -3.04 14.03
N LEU A 319 5.12 -4.27 13.87
CA LEU A 319 4.59 -5.03 15.00
C LEU A 319 5.70 -5.60 15.88
N ASP A 320 6.80 -6.09 15.29
CA ASP A 320 7.96 -6.63 16.03
C ASP A 320 8.65 -5.55 16.87
N GLU A 321 8.67 -4.31 16.38
CA GLU A 321 9.17 -3.15 17.10
C GLU A 321 8.28 -2.77 18.31
N CYS A 322 7.00 -3.18 18.32
CA CYS A 322 6.10 -2.90 19.44
C CYS A 322 6.20 -3.98 20.53
N LYS A 323 7.03 -3.71 21.54
CA LYS A 323 7.18 -4.48 22.78
C LYS A 323 5.92 -4.52 23.68
N CYS A 324 4.81 -4.00 23.17
CA CYS A 324 3.61 -3.52 23.84
C CYS A 324 2.37 -4.34 23.51
N LEU A 325 2.49 -5.29 22.59
CA LEU A 325 1.42 -6.22 22.30
C LEU A 325 1.47 -7.34 23.35
N ASP A 326 0.34 -7.62 23.97
CA ASP A 326 0.17 -8.81 24.81
C ASP A 326 0.17 -10.08 23.93
N GLU A 327 0.01 -11.26 24.55
CA GLU A 327 -0.14 -12.60 23.93
C GLU A 327 -1.38 -12.73 22.98
N GLY A 328 -1.79 -11.67 22.30
CA GLY A 328 -2.80 -11.70 21.25
C GLY A 328 -2.25 -12.29 19.95
N SER A 329 -3.12 -12.90 19.14
CA SER A 329 -2.75 -13.39 17.82
C SER A 329 -2.45 -12.20 16.90
N VAL A 330 -1.20 -12.11 16.46
CA VAL A 330 -0.75 -11.17 15.43
C VAL A 330 -0.85 -11.86 14.08
N GLU A 331 -1.59 -11.25 13.17
CA GLU A 331 -1.74 -11.71 11.79
C GLU A 331 -1.24 -10.62 10.83
N SER A 332 -0.72 -11.03 9.67
CA SER A 332 -0.31 -10.11 8.62
C SER A 332 -1.03 -10.41 7.30
N LEU A 333 -1.31 -9.36 6.55
CA LEU A 333 -1.90 -9.41 5.22
C LEU A 333 -1.02 -8.58 4.27
N GLU A 334 -0.32 -9.27 3.39
CA GLU A 334 0.42 -8.64 2.31
C GLU A 334 -0.51 -8.19 1.17
N MET A 335 -0.41 -6.92 0.78
CA MET A 335 -1.12 -6.38 -0.37
C MET A 335 -0.32 -6.58 -1.66
N ASN A 336 -0.94 -7.27 -2.63
CA ASN A 336 -0.44 -7.37 -4.01
C ASN A 336 -1.11 -6.33 -4.92
N THR A 337 -0.47 -6.06 -6.06
CA THR A 337 -1.02 -5.21 -7.14
C THR A 337 -2.34 -5.78 -7.67
N LEU A 338 -3.12 -4.95 -8.34
CA LEU A 338 -4.36 -5.42 -8.97
C LEU A 338 -4.01 -6.43 -10.07
N GLU A 339 -4.82 -7.48 -10.17
CA GLU A 339 -4.80 -8.38 -11.33
C GLU A 339 -5.18 -7.60 -12.59
N ASP A 340 -4.74 -8.05 -13.75
CA ASP A 340 -4.90 -7.29 -15.01
C ASP A 340 -6.36 -6.87 -15.27
N ASP A 341 -7.32 -7.77 -15.04
CA ASP A 341 -8.75 -7.47 -15.23
C ASP A 341 -9.26 -6.43 -14.22
N GLU A 342 -8.84 -6.53 -12.95
CA GLU A 342 -9.17 -5.54 -11.90
C GLU A 342 -8.54 -4.17 -12.22
N ALA A 343 -7.30 -4.17 -12.72
CA ALA A 343 -6.56 -2.97 -13.09
C ALA A 343 -7.20 -2.26 -14.29
N VAL A 344 -7.59 -3.02 -15.33
CA VAL A 344 -8.33 -2.50 -16.49
C VAL A 344 -9.69 -1.94 -16.07
N GLN A 345 -10.42 -2.63 -15.20
CA GLN A 345 -11.70 -2.16 -14.70
C GLN A 345 -11.54 -0.85 -13.90
N LEU A 346 -10.56 -0.79 -12.99
CA LEU A 346 -10.27 0.43 -12.23
C LEU A 346 -9.94 1.61 -13.14
N PHE A 347 -9.07 1.37 -14.12
CA PHE A 347 -8.64 2.40 -15.06
C PHE A 347 -9.83 2.91 -15.89
N SER A 348 -10.66 2.00 -16.40
CA SER A 348 -11.85 2.33 -17.20
C SER A 348 -12.86 3.17 -16.42
N LEU A 349 -13.05 2.89 -15.13
CA LEU A 349 -13.91 3.70 -14.25
C LEU A 349 -13.33 5.09 -13.99
N CYS A 350 -12.01 5.22 -13.90
CA CYS A 350 -11.35 6.49 -13.64
C CYS A 350 -11.27 7.39 -14.89
N ALA A 351 -11.19 6.80 -16.09
CA ALA A 351 -11.11 7.51 -17.37
C ALA A 351 -12.08 6.95 -18.42
N PRO A 352 -13.41 7.06 -18.21
CA PRO A 352 -14.39 6.57 -19.17
C PRO A 352 -14.33 7.41 -20.45
N HIS A 353 -14.43 6.73 -21.61
CA HIS A 353 -14.46 7.40 -22.91
C HIS A 353 -15.47 6.73 -23.84
N LYS A 354 -16.32 7.53 -24.51
CA LYS A 354 -17.36 7.01 -25.42
C LYS A 354 -16.98 7.10 -26.90
N ASP A 355 -16.13 8.05 -27.27
CA ASP A 355 -15.78 8.27 -28.68
C ASP A 355 -14.53 7.49 -29.15
N ILE A 356 -13.82 6.80 -28.25
CA ILE A 356 -12.70 5.92 -28.63
C ILE A 356 -13.30 4.56 -29.00
N PRO A 357 -12.92 3.96 -30.15
CA PRO A 357 -13.37 2.62 -30.51
C PRO A 357 -13.08 1.60 -29.39
N PRO A 358 -14.01 0.68 -29.07
CA PRO A 358 -13.86 -0.22 -27.92
C PRO A 358 -12.55 -1.05 -27.93
N ASP A 359 -12.12 -1.52 -29.09
CA ASP A 359 -10.87 -2.30 -29.26
C ASP A 359 -9.61 -1.45 -29.02
N VAL A 360 -9.67 -0.16 -29.37
CA VAL A 360 -8.58 0.80 -29.13
C VAL A 360 -8.55 1.15 -27.64
N PHE A 361 -9.72 1.40 -27.04
CA PHE A 361 -9.85 1.71 -25.63
C PHE A 361 -9.31 0.58 -24.75
N GLU A 362 -9.67 -0.68 -25.05
CA GLU A 362 -9.18 -1.85 -24.33
C GLU A 362 -7.64 -1.97 -24.42
N ARG A 363 -7.07 -1.77 -25.62
CA ARG A 363 -5.61 -1.78 -25.81
C ARG A 363 -4.91 -0.69 -25.00
N LEU A 364 -5.45 0.53 -24.99
CA LEU A 364 -4.90 1.63 -24.21
C LEU A 364 -5.00 1.38 -22.69
N CYS A 365 -6.09 0.75 -22.23
CA CYS A 365 -6.21 0.33 -20.83
C CYS A 365 -5.15 -0.72 -20.47
N LYS A 366 -4.98 -1.76 -21.30
CA LYS A 366 -3.93 -2.78 -21.11
C LYS A 366 -2.52 -2.18 -21.13
N GLU A 367 -2.29 -1.17 -21.98
CA GLU A 367 -1.03 -0.42 -22.00
C GLU A 367 -0.82 0.36 -20.69
N ALA A 368 -1.84 1.00 -20.15
CA ALA A 368 -1.77 1.66 -18.84
C ALA A 368 -1.48 0.68 -17.69
N VAL A 369 -2.09 -0.51 -17.71
CA VAL A 369 -1.83 -1.57 -16.74
C VAL A 369 -0.38 -2.04 -16.82
N SER A 370 0.12 -2.30 -18.03
CA SER A 370 1.52 -2.68 -18.25
C SER A 370 2.50 -1.61 -17.75
N ILE A 371 2.26 -0.33 -18.03
CA ILE A 371 3.12 0.78 -17.57
C ILE A 371 3.17 0.88 -16.04
N THR A 372 2.05 0.60 -15.37
CA THR A 372 1.90 0.81 -13.93
C THR A 372 2.17 -0.44 -13.10
N GLY A 373 2.30 -1.60 -13.73
CA GLY A 373 2.36 -2.90 -13.05
C GLY A 373 1.12 -3.21 -12.21
N GLY A 374 -0.05 -2.65 -12.57
CA GLY A 374 -1.28 -2.82 -11.81
C GLY A 374 -1.34 -2.04 -10.48
N LEU A 375 -0.43 -1.07 -10.26
CA LEU A 375 -0.43 -0.26 -9.04
C LEU A 375 -1.60 0.75 -9.02
N PRO A 376 -2.57 0.66 -8.09
CA PRO A 376 -3.79 1.47 -8.09
C PRO A 376 -3.55 2.99 -8.13
N PHE A 377 -2.60 3.49 -7.34
CA PHE A 377 -2.30 4.92 -7.30
C PHE A 377 -1.77 5.43 -8.64
N ALA A 378 -0.87 4.68 -9.28
CA ALA A 378 -0.31 5.06 -10.57
C ALA A 378 -1.35 4.97 -11.70
N LEU A 379 -2.22 3.95 -11.67
CA LEU A 379 -3.35 3.84 -12.60
C LEU A 379 -4.26 5.06 -12.52
N LYS A 380 -4.64 5.47 -11.30
CA LYS A 380 -5.49 6.66 -11.08
C LYS A 380 -4.82 7.94 -11.56
N ASP A 381 -3.51 8.08 -11.40
CA ASP A 381 -2.77 9.26 -11.85
C ASP A 381 -2.69 9.37 -13.38
N ILE A 382 -2.41 8.25 -14.08
CA ILE A 382 -2.45 8.20 -15.55
C ILE A 382 -3.88 8.45 -16.04
N ALA A 383 -4.88 7.79 -15.44
CA ALA A 383 -6.29 7.96 -15.80
C ALA A 383 -6.72 9.42 -15.68
N LYS A 384 -6.34 10.11 -14.60
CA LYS A 384 -6.58 11.54 -14.40
C LYS A 384 -6.00 12.41 -15.52
N SER A 385 -4.84 12.03 -16.05
CA SER A 385 -4.15 12.77 -17.12
C SER A 385 -4.82 12.63 -18.49
N VAL A 386 -5.56 11.54 -18.72
CA VAL A 386 -6.21 11.26 -20.01
C VAL A 386 -7.74 11.43 -19.99
N ARG A 387 -8.34 11.58 -18.81
CA ARG A 387 -9.80 11.73 -18.64
C ARG A 387 -10.34 12.91 -19.46
N GLY A 388 -11.34 12.63 -20.30
CA GLY A 388 -11.97 13.64 -21.17
C GLY A 388 -11.07 14.16 -22.28
N LYS A 389 -10.00 13.45 -22.63
CA LYS A 389 -9.08 13.76 -23.74
C LYS A 389 -9.27 12.77 -24.88
N ASP A 390 -8.98 13.21 -26.10
CA ASP A 390 -9.03 12.37 -27.31
C ASP A 390 -7.95 11.29 -27.37
N GLU A 391 -8.12 10.34 -28.29
CA GLU A 391 -7.21 9.20 -28.51
C GLU A 391 -5.74 9.63 -28.73
N ALA A 392 -5.49 10.75 -29.41
CA ALA A 392 -4.14 11.18 -29.72
C ALA A 392 -3.38 11.59 -28.44
N ILE A 393 -4.07 12.29 -27.53
CA ILE A 393 -3.52 12.63 -26.21
C ILE A 393 -3.30 11.37 -25.37
N TRP A 394 -4.21 10.41 -25.40
CA TRP A 394 -4.02 9.13 -24.71
C TRP A 394 -2.74 8.44 -25.14
N ARG A 395 -2.53 8.27 -26.46
CA ARG A 395 -1.31 7.66 -27.01
C ARG A 395 -0.05 8.42 -26.58
N HIS A 396 -0.10 9.75 -26.58
CA HIS A 396 1.01 10.58 -26.13
C HIS A 396 1.34 10.37 -24.64
N VAL A 397 0.32 10.34 -23.78
CA VAL A 397 0.49 10.10 -22.34
C VAL A 397 1.04 8.71 -22.07
N MET A 398 0.55 7.66 -22.76
CA MET A 398 1.10 6.31 -22.62
C MET A 398 2.55 6.24 -23.06
N ALA A 399 2.89 6.80 -24.23
CA ALA A 399 4.26 6.84 -24.74
C ALA A 399 5.22 7.58 -23.80
N ARG A 400 4.78 8.69 -23.21
CA ARG A 400 5.56 9.43 -22.19
C ARG A 400 5.75 8.62 -20.91
N SER A 401 4.69 7.97 -20.43
CA SER A 401 4.69 7.27 -19.13
C SER A 401 5.54 5.99 -19.14
N LYS A 402 5.85 5.43 -20.33
CA LYS A 402 6.85 4.34 -20.47
C LYS A 402 8.27 4.75 -20.08
N ASN A 403 8.59 6.05 -20.15
CA ASN A 403 9.95 6.55 -19.99
C ASN A 403 10.12 7.46 -18.77
N VAL A 404 9.01 8.05 -18.30
CA VAL A 404 9.01 9.06 -17.25
C VAL A 404 7.93 8.73 -16.23
N ILE A 405 8.34 8.52 -14.99
CA ILE A 405 7.40 8.35 -13.88
C ILE A 405 6.72 9.69 -13.60
N PRO A 406 5.38 9.76 -13.52
CA PRO A 406 4.68 10.97 -13.10
C PRO A 406 5.16 11.46 -11.73
N LYS A 407 5.22 12.79 -11.55
CA LYS A 407 5.79 13.42 -10.35
C LYS A 407 5.15 12.92 -9.05
N GLU A 408 3.82 12.81 -9.02
CA GLU A 408 3.11 12.38 -7.80
C GLU A 408 3.35 10.90 -7.49
N VAL A 409 3.36 10.04 -8.50
CA VAL A 409 3.73 8.62 -8.34
C VAL A 409 5.15 8.51 -7.83
N LYS A 410 6.09 9.25 -8.43
CA LYS A 410 7.49 9.28 -8.01
C LYS A 410 7.63 9.69 -6.54
N ASN A 411 7.01 10.79 -6.13
CA ASN A 411 7.07 11.27 -4.74
C ASN A 411 6.56 10.21 -3.76
N MET A 412 5.42 9.60 -4.08
CA MET A 412 4.80 8.58 -3.25
C MET A 412 5.70 7.35 -3.05
N LEU A 413 6.36 6.89 -4.11
CA LEU A 413 7.30 5.75 -4.05
C LEU A 413 8.60 6.13 -3.33
N LYS A 414 9.11 7.33 -3.58
CA LYS A 414 10.35 7.85 -3.00
C LYS A 414 10.29 8.01 -1.48
N MET A 415 9.10 8.18 -0.89
CA MET A 415 8.93 8.25 0.56
C MET A 415 9.59 7.09 1.31
N SER A 416 9.46 5.85 0.82
CA SER A 416 10.08 4.67 1.45
C SER A 416 11.60 4.64 1.22
N TYR A 417 12.05 5.05 0.04
CA TYR A 417 13.48 5.15 -0.29
C TYR A 417 14.19 6.20 0.57
N ASP A 418 13.57 7.36 0.82
CA ASP A 418 14.21 8.45 1.55
C ASP A 418 14.49 8.11 3.01
N LEU A 419 13.75 7.14 3.58
CA LEU A 419 13.94 6.61 4.94
C LEU A 419 15.12 5.64 5.06
N LEU A 420 15.65 5.12 3.95
CA LEU A 420 16.78 4.18 3.96
C LEU A 420 18.09 4.89 4.32
N GLU A 421 18.98 4.16 4.99
CA GLU A 421 20.37 4.55 5.21
C GLU A 421 21.17 4.47 3.90
N ILE A 422 22.38 5.05 3.90
CA ILE A 422 23.17 5.24 2.67
C ILE A 422 23.51 3.89 2.04
N GLU A 423 23.88 2.91 2.86
CA GLU A 423 24.25 1.54 2.47
C GLU A 423 23.06 0.83 1.79
N GLN A 424 21.88 0.90 2.42
CA GLN A 424 20.64 0.33 1.89
C GLN A 424 20.22 1.01 0.58
N LYS A 425 20.43 2.33 0.46
CA LYS A 425 20.19 3.07 -0.79
C LYS A 425 21.09 2.55 -1.91
N GLN A 426 22.37 2.29 -1.65
CA GLN A 426 23.27 1.72 -2.66
C GLN A 426 22.81 0.33 -3.12
N ILE A 427 22.41 -0.55 -2.20
CA ILE A 427 21.88 -1.88 -2.52
C ILE A 427 20.59 -1.76 -3.35
N PHE A 428 19.67 -0.87 -2.98
CA PHE A 428 18.44 -0.63 -3.74
C PHE A 428 18.72 -0.20 -5.19
N LEU A 429 19.67 0.72 -5.39
CA LEU A 429 20.04 1.22 -6.71
C LEU A 429 20.74 0.14 -7.55
N ASP A 430 21.61 -0.68 -6.95
CA ASP A 430 22.24 -1.82 -7.61
C ASP A 430 21.20 -2.83 -8.10
N ILE A 431 20.21 -3.16 -7.27
CA ILE A 431 19.10 -4.02 -7.65
C ILE A 431 18.31 -3.42 -8.81
N ALA A 432 17.87 -2.16 -8.68
CA ALA A 432 17.07 -1.48 -9.70
C ALA A 432 17.79 -1.40 -11.08
N CYS A 433 19.11 -1.28 -11.07
CA CYS A 433 19.89 -1.20 -12.30
C CYS A 433 20.23 -2.57 -12.89
N PHE A 434 20.67 -3.54 -12.08
CA PHE A 434 21.38 -4.73 -12.59
C PHE A 434 20.82 -6.07 -12.10
N PHE A 435 20.39 -6.18 -10.84
CA PHE A 435 20.22 -7.48 -10.17
C PHE A 435 18.79 -8.01 -10.04
N ILE A 436 17.80 -7.35 -10.68
CA ILE A 436 16.44 -7.91 -10.77
C ILE A 436 16.49 -9.24 -11.54
N GLY A 437 15.92 -10.28 -10.94
CA GLY A 437 15.86 -11.63 -11.51
C GLY A 437 17.09 -12.50 -11.22
N MET A 438 18.08 -12.00 -10.49
CA MET A 438 19.26 -12.78 -10.08
C MET A 438 19.08 -13.43 -8.71
N GLU A 439 19.77 -14.54 -8.47
CA GLU A 439 19.88 -15.13 -7.13
C GLU A 439 20.62 -14.17 -6.20
N LYS A 440 20.03 -13.86 -5.04
CA LYS A 440 20.55 -12.83 -4.13
C LYS A 440 21.98 -13.08 -3.66
N THR A 441 22.40 -14.35 -3.58
CA THR A 441 23.71 -14.76 -3.08
C THR A 441 24.86 -14.13 -3.85
N ASN A 442 24.75 -14.01 -5.18
CA ASN A 442 25.84 -13.46 -5.99
C ASN A 442 26.06 -11.96 -5.71
N PRO A 443 25.03 -11.08 -5.77
CA PRO A 443 25.17 -9.69 -5.35
C PRO A 443 25.69 -9.52 -3.91
N CYS A 444 25.30 -10.40 -2.98
CA CYS A 444 25.78 -10.33 -1.59
C CYS A 444 27.31 -10.37 -1.50
N TYR A 445 27.97 -11.26 -2.25
CA TYR A 445 29.44 -11.33 -2.23
C TYR A 445 30.11 -10.05 -2.73
N MET A 446 29.52 -9.36 -3.71
CA MET A 446 30.03 -8.08 -4.19
C MET A 446 29.77 -6.95 -3.20
N TRP A 447 28.62 -6.95 -2.53
CA TRP A 447 28.31 -5.93 -1.54
C TRP A 447 29.22 -6.02 -0.31
N GLU A 448 29.55 -7.23 0.15
CA GLU A 448 30.47 -7.48 1.27
C GLU A 448 31.85 -6.84 1.09
N THR A 449 32.35 -6.69 -0.15
CA THR A 449 33.68 -6.10 -0.38
C THR A 449 33.72 -4.58 -0.32
N HIS A 450 32.56 -3.92 -0.32
CA HIS A 450 32.44 -2.46 -0.37
C HIS A 450 31.82 -1.89 0.92
N ASP A 451 32.05 -2.57 2.04
CA ASP A 451 31.52 -2.23 3.37
C ASP A 451 29.98 -2.08 3.41
N LEU A 452 29.28 -2.71 2.46
CA LEU A 452 27.82 -2.81 2.49
C LEU A 452 27.45 -4.08 3.25
N ASP A 453 26.48 -4.00 4.16
CA ASP A 453 25.91 -5.18 4.81
C ASP A 453 24.75 -5.72 3.94
N PRO A 454 24.96 -6.77 3.13
CA PRO A 454 23.91 -7.29 2.28
C PRO A 454 22.81 -8.01 3.07
N THR A 455 23.12 -8.55 4.25
CA THR A 455 22.17 -9.31 5.06
C THR A 455 21.15 -8.36 5.65
N TYR A 456 21.63 -7.35 6.39
CA TYR A 456 20.78 -6.32 6.98
C TYR A 456 20.16 -5.43 5.89
N GLY A 457 20.92 -5.06 4.86
CA GLY A 457 20.44 -4.24 3.75
C GLY A 457 19.25 -4.87 3.02
N LEU A 458 19.33 -6.15 2.64
CA LEU A 458 18.21 -6.85 2.01
C LEU A 458 17.03 -7.05 2.97
N GLU A 459 17.30 -7.34 4.24
CA GLU A 459 16.26 -7.46 5.28
C GLU A 459 15.44 -6.17 5.37
N VAL A 460 16.09 -5.01 5.43
CA VAL A 460 15.42 -3.70 5.46
C VAL A 460 14.62 -3.46 4.17
N LEU A 461 15.18 -3.75 3.00
CA LEU A 461 14.47 -3.54 1.73
C LEU A 461 13.23 -4.44 1.58
N VAL A 462 13.31 -5.68 2.06
CA VAL A 462 12.16 -6.61 2.11
C VAL A 462 11.12 -6.12 3.12
N SER A 463 11.56 -5.74 4.31
CA SER A 463 10.71 -5.23 5.38
C SER A 463 9.95 -3.98 4.93
N MET A 464 10.59 -3.09 4.17
CA MET A 464 9.99 -1.88 3.59
C MET A 464 9.11 -2.12 2.36
N SER A 465 8.89 -3.39 1.98
CA SER A 465 8.14 -3.79 0.77
C SER A 465 8.71 -3.16 -0.53
N LEU A 466 10.02 -2.90 -0.58
CA LEU A 466 10.72 -2.35 -1.74
C LEU A 466 11.27 -3.45 -2.66
N VAL A 467 11.60 -4.60 -2.08
CA VAL A 467 12.12 -5.79 -2.78
C VAL A 467 11.38 -7.01 -2.23
N LYS A 468 11.23 -8.05 -3.06
CA LYS A 468 10.80 -9.37 -2.63
C LYS A 468 11.88 -10.39 -3.00
N ILE A 469 12.06 -11.39 -2.16
CA ILE A 469 12.86 -12.57 -2.50
C ILE A 469 11.87 -13.69 -2.85
N LYS A 470 11.82 -14.07 -4.13
CA LYS A 470 10.96 -15.14 -4.63
C LYS A 470 11.58 -16.51 -4.36
N ASP A 471 10.84 -17.55 -4.73
CA ASP A 471 11.34 -18.93 -4.76
C ASP A 471 12.71 -19.02 -5.43
N ASN A 472 13.56 -19.91 -4.91
CA ASN A 472 14.98 -20.05 -5.31
C ASN A 472 15.86 -18.83 -4.98
N SER A 473 15.50 -18.02 -3.98
CA SER A 473 16.28 -16.87 -3.52
C SER A 473 16.49 -15.78 -4.58
N VAL A 474 15.56 -15.64 -5.53
CA VAL A 474 15.65 -14.68 -6.63
C VAL A 474 15.15 -13.31 -6.20
N ILE A 475 15.93 -12.26 -6.48
CA ILE A 475 15.56 -10.87 -6.22
C ILE A 475 14.47 -10.43 -7.20
N TRP A 476 13.37 -9.92 -6.69
CA TRP A 476 12.30 -9.30 -7.47
C TRP A 476 12.03 -7.89 -6.96
N MET A 477 11.83 -6.95 -7.90
CA MET A 477 11.47 -5.57 -7.60
C MET A 477 10.35 -5.16 -8.56
N HIS A 478 9.35 -4.46 -8.05
CA HIS A 478 8.26 -3.94 -8.87
C HIS A 478 8.79 -2.96 -9.92
N GLU A 479 8.22 -2.96 -11.13
CA GLU A 479 8.71 -2.18 -12.26
C GLU A 479 8.80 -0.67 -11.97
N LEU A 480 7.78 -0.09 -11.34
CA LEU A 480 7.82 1.31 -10.91
C LEU A 480 8.90 1.63 -9.86
N LEU A 481 9.31 0.66 -9.01
CA LEU A 481 10.43 0.84 -8.09
C LEU A 481 11.77 0.75 -8.81
N ARG A 482 11.90 -0.19 -9.75
CA ARG A 482 13.04 -0.27 -10.67
C ARG A 482 13.23 1.05 -11.40
N ASP A 483 12.14 1.59 -11.94
CA ASP A 483 12.17 2.82 -12.71
C ASP A 483 12.44 4.03 -11.81
N LEU A 484 11.98 4.02 -10.54
CA LEU A 484 12.35 5.03 -9.55
C LEU A 484 13.86 5.00 -9.28
N GLY A 485 14.46 3.83 -9.03
CA GLY A 485 15.90 3.72 -8.79
C GLY A 485 16.72 4.22 -9.98
N ARG A 486 16.32 3.83 -11.19
CA ARG A 486 16.92 4.32 -12.44
C ARG A 486 16.74 5.82 -12.64
N ASP A 487 15.59 6.38 -12.28
CA ASP A 487 15.37 7.81 -12.34
C ASP A 487 16.22 8.58 -11.31
N ILE A 488 16.40 8.05 -10.10
CA ILE A 488 17.31 8.61 -9.10
C ILE A 488 18.74 8.69 -9.64
N VAL A 489 19.25 7.63 -10.28
CA VAL A 489 20.59 7.66 -10.89
C VAL A 489 20.65 8.65 -12.06
N ARG A 490 19.61 8.75 -12.89
CA ARG A 490 19.53 9.78 -13.95
C ARG A 490 19.63 11.20 -13.40
N GLN A 491 19.12 11.43 -12.18
CA GLN A 491 19.16 12.75 -11.54
C GLN A 491 20.53 13.15 -11.00
N GLU A 492 21.46 12.22 -10.80
CA GLU A 492 22.86 12.55 -10.49
C GLU A 492 23.48 13.42 -11.59
N SER A 493 23.16 13.11 -12.85
CA SER A 493 23.46 13.99 -13.98
C SER A 493 22.50 13.78 -15.15
N ILE A 494 21.57 14.72 -15.33
CA ILE A 494 20.54 14.64 -16.38
C ILE A 494 21.18 14.61 -17.77
N ASN A 495 22.13 15.51 -18.02
CA ASN A 495 22.67 15.75 -19.36
C ASN A 495 23.92 14.93 -19.67
N ASN A 496 24.63 14.41 -18.67
CA ASN A 496 25.89 13.72 -18.87
C ASN A 496 25.91 12.33 -18.21
N PRO A 497 25.64 11.25 -18.96
CA PRO A 497 25.69 9.88 -18.46
C PRO A 497 27.02 9.50 -17.81
N MET A 498 28.15 10.07 -18.23
CA MET A 498 29.48 9.76 -17.64
C MET A 498 29.62 10.23 -16.18
N LYS A 499 28.75 11.13 -15.72
CA LYS A 499 28.72 11.64 -14.34
C LYS A 499 27.71 10.91 -13.45
N ARG A 500 27.25 9.73 -13.87
CA ARG A 500 26.32 8.89 -13.11
C ARG A 500 27.06 7.66 -12.55
N SER A 501 26.65 7.23 -11.37
CA SER A 501 27.18 6.07 -10.65
C SER A 501 26.91 4.75 -11.38
N ARG A 502 25.71 4.59 -11.95
CA ARG A 502 25.25 3.33 -12.55
C ARG A 502 24.79 3.52 -13.98
N ILE A 503 25.29 2.68 -14.88
CA ILE A 503 24.99 2.71 -16.31
C ILE A 503 24.36 1.39 -16.73
N TRP A 504 23.03 1.39 -16.93
CA TRP A 504 22.27 0.22 -17.41
C TRP A 504 21.71 0.40 -18.83
N HIS A 505 21.62 1.65 -19.31
CA HIS A 505 21.07 1.94 -20.63
C HIS A 505 22.13 1.65 -21.70
N GLN A 506 21.79 0.79 -22.66
CA GLN A 506 22.76 0.24 -23.61
C GLN A 506 23.43 1.33 -24.47
N ASP A 507 22.67 2.31 -24.95
CA ASP A 507 23.25 3.41 -25.75
C ASP A 507 24.21 4.30 -24.94
N ASP A 508 23.94 4.46 -23.64
CA ASP A 508 24.81 5.25 -22.76
C ASP A 508 26.08 4.42 -22.46
N ALA A 509 25.93 3.12 -22.19
CA ALA A 509 27.04 2.20 -21.95
C ALA A 509 28.03 2.17 -23.13
N VAL A 510 27.56 2.03 -24.38
CA VAL A 510 28.43 2.06 -25.57
C VAL A 510 29.20 3.37 -25.66
N LYS A 511 28.53 4.51 -25.51
CA LYS A 511 29.18 5.84 -25.59
C LYS A 511 30.24 6.01 -24.52
N ILE A 512 29.94 5.59 -23.29
CA ILE A 512 30.85 5.70 -22.15
C ILE A 512 32.06 4.77 -22.34
N LEU A 513 31.85 3.53 -22.77
CA LEU A 513 32.94 2.58 -23.03
C LEU A 513 33.90 3.10 -24.10
N VAL A 514 33.38 3.66 -25.19
CA VAL A 514 34.20 4.21 -26.30
C VAL A 514 34.89 5.53 -25.92
N GLY A 515 34.32 6.31 -25.01
CA GLY A 515 34.92 7.54 -24.49
C GLY A 515 36.29 7.28 -23.84
N LYS A 516 37.19 8.27 -23.85
CA LYS A 516 38.57 8.10 -23.36
C LYS A 516 38.81 8.65 -21.95
N GLU A 517 37.95 9.53 -21.45
CA GLU A 517 38.15 10.28 -20.20
C GLU A 517 36.80 10.58 -19.53
N GLY A 518 36.84 11.05 -18.27
CA GLY A 518 35.67 11.59 -17.57
C GLY A 518 34.74 10.55 -16.96
N LYS A 519 35.23 9.34 -16.67
CA LYS A 519 34.46 8.19 -16.16
C LYS A 519 34.65 7.97 -14.66
N GLU A 520 35.13 8.97 -13.93
CA GLU A 520 35.49 8.85 -12.51
C GLU A 520 34.26 8.58 -11.63
N ALA A 521 33.08 9.05 -12.04
CA ALA A 521 31.84 8.83 -11.31
C ALA A 521 31.21 7.45 -11.56
N VAL A 522 31.64 6.70 -12.58
CA VAL A 522 31.00 5.44 -12.95
C VAL A 522 31.50 4.31 -12.06
N GLU A 523 30.60 3.77 -11.25
CA GLU A 523 30.87 2.66 -10.32
C GLU A 523 30.39 1.32 -10.88
N ALA A 524 29.34 1.32 -11.70
CA ALA A 524 28.81 0.09 -12.28
C ALA A 524 28.31 0.30 -13.70
N LEU A 525 28.67 -0.61 -14.62
CA LEU A 525 28.30 -0.53 -16.02
C LEU A 525 27.87 -1.89 -16.57
N SER A 526 26.76 -1.91 -17.29
CA SER A 526 26.24 -3.08 -17.99
C SER A 526 25.97 -2.79 -19.46
N LEU A 527 26.58 -3.61 -20.32
CA LEU A 527 26.35 -3.71 -21.74
C LEU A 527 26.08 -5.18 -22.11
N ARG A 528 24.81 -5.51 -22.34
CA ARG A 528 24.34 -6.86 -22.70
C ARG A 528 24.26 -7.09 -24.20
N THR A 529 24.33 -6.02 -24.99
CA THR A 529 24.45 -6.12 -26.45
C THR A 529 25.92 -6.29 -26.85
N PRO A 530 26.25 -7.19 -27.80
CA PRO A 530 27.63 -7.40 -28.23
C PRO A 530 28.35 -6.10 -28.61
N LEU A 531 29.50 -5.84 -27.98
CA LEU A 531 30.33 -4.69 -28.32
C LEU A 531 31.12 -5.00 -29.60
N VAL A 532 30.89 -4.20 -30.65
CA VAL A 532 31.58 -4.39 -31.94
C VAL A 532 33.04 -3.91 -31.89
N ASN A 533 33.36 -2.98 -30.99
CA ASN A 533 34.67 -2.36 -30.89
C ASN A 533 35.57 -3.07 -29.88
N THR A 534 36.84 -3.22 -30.20
CA THR A 534 37.86 -3.59 -29.21
C THR A 534 38.10 -2.43 -28.23
N LEU A 535 38.15 -2.71 -26.94
CA LEU A 535 38.43 -1.73 -25.90
C LEU A 535 39.94 -1.61 -25.65
N THR A 536 40.44 -0.38 -25.63
CA THR A 536 41.85 -0.07 -25.42
C THR A 536 42.18 0.15 -23.94
N ASP A 537 43.45 -0.02 -23.58
CA ASP A 537 43.95 0.28 -22.23
C ASP A 537 43.57 1.69 -21.76
N GLN A 538 43.64 2.70 -22.63
CA GLN A 538 43.28 4.09 -22.31
C GLN A 538 41.80 4.23 -21.93
N GLN A 539 40.90 3.49 -22.59
CA GLN A 539 39.47 3.55 -22.32
C GLN A 539 39.13 2.87 -20.99
N LEU A 540 39.83 1.79 -20.64
CA LEU A 540 39.64 1.08 -19.38
C LEU A 540 40.25 1.85 -18.20
N SER A 541 41.46 2.40 -18.34
CA SER A 541 42.15 3.11 -17.26
C SER A 541 41.45 4.39 -16.79
N SER A 542 40.56 4.95 -17.61
CA SER A 542 39.75 6.11 -17.24
C SER A 542 38.68 5.82 -16.16
N PHE A 543 38.36 4.56 -15.89
CA PHE A 543 37.45 4.16 -14.82
C PHE A 543 38.21 4.05 -13.50
N GLN A 544 37.94 4.97 -12.57
CA GLN A 544 38.62 5.01 -11.27
C GLN A 544 37.89 4.21 -10.18
N ASN A 545 36.56 4.17 -10.20
CA ASN A 545 35.73 3.61 -9.12
C ASN A 545 34.87 2.42 -9.56
N LEU A 546 35.15 1.84 -10.73
CA LEU A 546 34.32 0.79 -11.31
C LEU A 546 34.45 -0.52 -10.52
N ARG A 547 33.37 -0.91 -9.85
CA ARG A 547 33.25 -2.15 -9.06
C ARG A 547 32.52 -3.27 -9.78
N PHE A 548 31.63 -2.93 -10.72
CA PHE A 548 30.82 -3.89 -11.48
C PHE A 548 30.92 -3.61 -12.98
N LEU A 549 31.28 -4.64 -13.75
CA LEU A 549 31.34 -4.57 -15.20
C LEU A 549 30.67 -5.79 -15.83
N GLU A 550 29.62 -5.56 -16.62
CA GLU A 550 28.98 -6.56 -17.46
C GLU A 550 29.14 -6.17 -18.93
N LEU A 551 29.69 -7.07 -19.73
CA LEU A 551 29.96 -6.91 -21.16
C LEU A 551 29.49 -8.15 -21.93
N ALA A 552 29.03 -7.95 -23.15
CA ALA A 552 28.77 -9.02 -24.10
C ALA A 552 29.73 -8.90 -25.30
N GLY A 553 30.38 -9.99 -25.67
CA GLY A 553 31.22 -10.10 -26.87
C GLY A 553 32.39 -9.11 -26.94
N ALA A 554 32.89 -8.63 -25.80
CA ALA A 554 33.94 -7.62 -25.77
C ALA A 554 35.34 -8.23 -25.93
N ASN A 555 36.18 -7.54 -26.70
CA ASN A 555 37.61 -7.82 -26.86
C ASN A 555 38.45 -6.64 -26.36
N PHE A 556 39.72 -6.91 -26.07
CA PHE A 556 40.64 -5.91 -25.53
C PHE A 556 41.95 -5.83 -26.31
N GLU A 557 42.48 -4.61 -26.45
CA GLU A 557 43.72 -4.29 -27.17
C GLU A 557 44.63 -3.42 -26.28
N GLY A 558 45.95 -3.59 -26.44
CA GLY A 558 46.99 -2.86 -25.70
C GLY A 558 47.94 -3.79 -24.94
N GLU A 559 48.93 -3.22 -24.25
CA GLU A 559 49.99 -3.97 -23.56
C GLU A 559 49.85 -3.94 -22.03
N SER A 560 48.98 -3.07 -21.50
CA SER A 560 48.76 -2.93 -20.06
C SER A 560 47.97 -4.12 -19.52
N ASN A 561 48.31 -4.53 -18.29
CA ASN A 561 47.67 -5.60 -17.54
C ASN A 561 47.27 -5.06 -16.16
N GLY A 562 46.31 -5.72 -15.50
CA GLY A 562 45.91 -5.36 -14.13
C GLY A 562 45.14 -4.04 -14.01
N LEU A 563 44.35 -3.66 -15.01
CA LEU A 563 43.50 -2.46 -14.96
C LEU A 563 42.25 -2.71 -14.08
N LEU A 564 41.56 -1.63 -13.70
CA LEU A 564 40.33 -1.66 -12.90
C LEU A 564 40.52 -2.28 -11.50
N GLU A 565 41.41 -1.69 -10.71
CA GLU A 565 41.79 -2.20 -9.37
C GLU A 565 40.60 -2.37 -8.41
N ASN A 566 39.55 -1.55 -8.55
CA ASN A 566 38.35 -1.60 -7.71
C ASN A 566 37.30 -2.61 -8.17
N LEU A 567 37.55 -3.35 -9.26
CA LEU A 567 36.59 -4.27 -9.86
C LEU A 567 36.41 -5.52 -8.99
N THR A 568 35.19 -5.75 -8.51
CA THR A 568 34.84 -6.90 -7.68
C THR A 568 33.89 -7.87 -8.38
N TRP A 569 33.22 -7.41 -9.45
CA TRP A 569 32.42 -8.25 -10.34
C TRP A 569 32.76 -8.00 -11.81
N LEU A 570 33.14 -9.07 -12.51
CA LEU A 570 33.33 -9.09 -13.97
C LEU A 570 32.41 -10.13 -14.60
N SER A 571 31.56 -9.69 -15.51
CA SER A 571 30.72 -10.55 -16.33
C SER A 571 31.02 -10.28 -17.80
N CYS A 572 31.62 -11.24 -18.49
CA CYS A 572 31.88 -11.15 -19.92
C CYS A 572 31.26 -12.34 -20.62
N HIS A 573 30.12 -12.12 -21.26
CA HIS A 573 29.39 -13.17 -21.96
C HIS A 573 29.86 -13.26 -23.41
N TRP A 574 29.78 -14.46 -23.99
CA TRP A 574 30.10 -14.69 -25.41
C TRP A 574 31.53 -14.30 -25.80
N CYS A 575 32.50 -14.52 -24.89
CA CYS A 575 33.90 -14.25 -25.17
C CYS A 575 34.44 -15.19 -26.26
N PRO A 576 35.29 -14.69 -27.17
CA PRO A 576 36.00 -15.55 -28.10
C PRO A 576 37.06 -16.39 -27.38
N ALA A 577 37.58 -17.41 -28.07
CA ALA A 577 38.54 -18.35 -27.48
C ALA A 577 39.88 -17.71 -27.07
N ASP A 578 40.23 -16.57 -27.65
CA ASP A 578 41.44 -15.79 -27.38
C ASP A 578 41.24 -14.62 -26.39
N PHE A 579 40.08 -14.56 -25.73
CA PHE A 579 39.79 -13.54 -24.72
C PHE A 579 40.85 -13.52 -23.60
N SER A 580 41.40 -12.34 -23.28
CA SER A 580 42.43 -12.22 -22.25
C SER A 580 41.91 -11.59 -20.96
N LEU A 581 42.01 -12.35 -19.86
CA LEU A 581 41.76 -11.84 -18.50
C LEU A 581 42.91 -11.00 -17.94
N SER A 582 44.11 -11.04 -18.56
CA SER A 582 45.30 -10.32 -18.06
C SER A 582 45.08 -8.81 -17.94
N LYS A 583 44.10 -8.29 -18.69
CA LYS A 583 43.68 -6.88 -18.66
C LYS A 583 43.15 -6.42 -17.32
N PHE A 584 42.64 -7.32 -16.49
CA PHE A 584 41.95 -6.96 -15.26
C PHE A 584 42.81 -7.26 -14.03
N CYS A 585 42.72 -6.41 -13.02
CA CYS A 585 43.23 -6.72 -11.69
C CYS A 585 42.28 -7.73 -11.02
N LEU A 586 42.72 -9.00 -10.95
CA LEU A 586 41.91 -10.08 -10.38
C LEU A 586 42.05 -10.21 -8.86
N GLU A 587 42.93 -9.43 -8.22
CA GLU A 587 43.18 -9.55 -6.78
C GLU A 587 41.93 -9.26 -5.96
N ASN A 588 41.12 -8.27 -6.37
CA ASN A 588 39.88 -7.88 -5.69
C ASN A 588 38.62 -8.54 -6.29
N LEU A 589 38.77 -9.34 -7.35
CA LEU A 589 37.64 -9.93 -8.04
C LEU A 589 36.99 -11.03 -7.19
N VAL A 590 35.69 -10.93 -6.98
CA VAL A 590 34.91 -11.86 -6.16
C VAL A 590 33.93 -12.68 -7.01
N VAL A 591 33.39 -12.08 -8.07
CA VAL A 591 32.49 -12.75 -9.00
C VAL A 591 33.05 -12.65 -10.42
N LEU A 592 33.25 -13.81 -11.04
CA LEU A 592 33.61 -13.94 -12.45
C LEU A 592 32.55 -14.75 -13.19
N ASP A 593 31.89 -14.12 -14.15
CA ASP A 593 30.94 -14.77 -15.05
C ASP A 593 31.45 -14.72 -16.49
N LEU A 594 31.75 -15.90 -17.04
CA LEU A 594 32.19 -16.10 -18.42
C LEU A 594 31.20 -16.97 -19.19
N SER A 595 29.92 -16.96 -18.79
CA SER A 595 28.87 -17.76 -19.41
C SER A 595 28.76 -17.52 -20.92
N HIS A 596 28.40 -18.58 -21.65
CA HIS A 596 28.24 -18.62 -23.11
C HIS A 596 29.53 -18.38 -23.91
N SER A 597 30.70 -18.44 -23.27
CA SER A 597 31.99 -18.19 -23.91
C SER A 597 32.53 -19.42 -24.65
N LEU A 598 33.46 -19.16 -25.58
CA LEU A 598 34.02 -20.17 -26.49
C LEU A 598 35.36 -20.77 -26.03
N MET A 599 35.79 -20.46 -24.82
CA MET A 599 37.01 -21.00 -24.20
C MET A 599 36.92 -22.52 -23.96
N ASP A 600 38.04 -23.20 -24.17
CA ASP A 600 38.24 -24.62 -23.90
C ASP A 600 39.15 -24.83 -22.67
N GLU A 601 39.49 -26.08 -22.37
CA GLU A 601 40.38 -26.43 -21.25
C GLU A 601 41.81 -25.88 -21.37
N ASN A 602 42.26 -25.48 -22.58
CA ASN A 602 43.60 -24.97 -22.84
C ASN A 602 43.68 -23.44 -22.82
N TRP A 603 42.58 -22.77 -22.51
CA TRP A 603 42.53 -21.31 -22.49
C TRP A 603 43.53 -20.72 -21.47
N GLY A 604 44.42 -19.85 -21.94
CA GLY A 604 45.47 -19.24 -21.12
C GLY A 604 44.96 -18.37 -19.96
N GLY A 605 43.68 -17.99 -19.95
CA GLY A 605 43.05 -17.27 -18.85
C GLY A 605 42.89 -18.11 -17.57
N TRP A 606 42.93 -19.44 -17.65
CA TRP A 606 42.79 -20.30 -16.46
C TRP A 606 43.90 -20.08 -15.44
N SER A 607 45.14 -19.83 -15.87
CA SER A 607 46.26 -19.51 -14.98
C SER A 607 46.07 -18.17 -14.25
N HIS A 608 45.32 -17.23 -14.84
CA HIS A 608 45.01 -15.95 -14.21
C HIS A 608 43.96 -16.11 -13.11
N ILE A 609 43.00 -17.02 -13.30
CA ILE A 609 42.00 -17.35 -12.27
C ILE A 609 42.67 -18.01 -11.05
N GLN A 610 43.73 -18.79 -11.26
CA GLN A 610 44.48 -19.42 -10.16
C GLN A 610 45.10 -18.40 -9.19
N VAL A 611 45.40 -17.19 -9.64
CA VAL A 611 45.94 -16.12 -8.79
C VAL A 611 44.87 -15.17 -8.23
N ALA A 612 43.59 -15.39 -8.53
CA ALA A 612 42.47 -14.59 -8.03
C ALA A 612 42.11 -14.97 -6.59
N LYS A 613 42.82 -14.38 -5.62
CA LYS A 613 42.77 -14.76 -4.20
C LYS A 613 41.40 -14.58 -3.54
N ASN A 614 40.59 -13.64 -4.02
CA ASN A 614 39.30 -13.29 -3.43
C ASN A 614 38.09 -13.88 -4.19
N LEU A 615 38.32 -14.69 -5.21
CA LEU A 615 37.25 -15.21 -6.07
C LEU A 615 36.35 -16.18 -5.31
N LYS A 616 35.08 -15.80 -5.10
CA LYS A 616 34.06 -16.63 -4.44
C LYS A 616 33.10 -17.29 -5.43
N VAL A 617 32.89 -16.71 -6.61
CA VAL A 617 31.93 -17.23 -7.61
C VAL A 617 32.59 -17.31 -8.99
N LEU A 618 32.48 -18.47 -9.62
CA LEU A 618 32.85 -18.71 -11.01
C LEU A 618 31.66 -19.28 -11.79
N GLU A 619 31.11 -18.47 -12.70
CA GLU A 619 30.04 -18.87 -13.61
C GLU A 619 30.55 -19.14 -15.02
N LEU A 620 30.25 -20.33 -15.52
CA LEU A 620 30.67 -20.87 -16.81
C LEU A 620 29.48 -21.53 -17.52
N ARG A 621 28.27 -20.97 -17.38
CA ARG A 621 27.06 -21.59 -17.95
C ARG A 621 27.18 -21.68 -19.45
N CYS A 622 26.71 -22.78 -20.02
CA CYS A 622 26.63 -22.95 -21.48
C CYS A 622 27.97 -22.74 -22.23
N CYS A 623 29.13 -22.97 -21.60
CA CYS A 623 30.43 -22.95 -22.27
C CYS A 623 30.62 -24.23 -23.10
N GLN A 624 30.15 -24.20 -24.35
CA GLN A 624 29.99 -25.40 -25.18
C GLN A 624 31.31 -26.02 -25.68
N ASN A 625 32.44 -25.34 -25.54
CA ASN A 625 33.75 -25.86 -25.94
C ASN A 625 34.52 -26.53 -24.81
N LEU A 626 34.06 -26.40 -23.56
CA LEU A 626 34.74 -26.94 -22.40
C LEU A 626 34.54 -28.46 -22.32
N ALA A 627 35.59 -29.25 -22.60
CA ALA A 627 35.53 -30.71 -22.51
C ALA A 627 35.90 -31.22 -21.10
N CYS A 628 36.75 -30.48 -20.38
CA CYS A 628 37.16 -30.73 -19.01
C CYS A 628 37.22 -29.42 -18.22
N THR A 629 36.94 -29.44 -16.92
CA THR A 629 37.18 -28.26 -16.08
C THR A 629 38.68 -27.94 -15.99
N PRO A 630 39.07 -26.67 -15.77
CA PRO A 630 40.46 -26.31 -15.52
C PRO A 630 40.98 -26.89 -14.20
N GLU A 631 42.30 -26.79 -14.01
CA GLU A 631 42.93 -27.11 -12.74
C GLU A 631 42.68 -26.00 -11.70
N PHE A 632 42.21 -26.40 -10.53
CA PHE A 632 41.91 -25.54 -9.38
C PHE A 632 42.97 -25.71 -8.29
N THR A 633 44.21 -25.32 -8.56
CA THR A 633 45.32 -25.55 -7.61
C THR A 633 45.24 -24.59 -6.43
N ASP A 634 45.12 -23.28 -6.68
CA ASP A 634 45.27 -22.22 -5.67
C ASP A 634 43.98 -21.41 -5.39
N VAL A 635 42.84 -21.79 -5.96
CA VAL A 635 41.56 -21.06 -5.83
C VAL A 635 40.76 -21.52 -4.61
N HIS A 636 41.35 -21.40 -3.41
CA HIS A 636 40.76 -21.98 -2.19
C HIS A 636 39.52 -21.25 -1.65
N THR A 637 39.30 -20.00 -2.08
CA THR A 637 38.19 -19.14 -1.64
C THR A 637 36.91 -19.35 -2.44
N LEU A 638 36.94 -20.14 -3.52
CA LEU A 638 35.77 -20.37 -4.37
C LEU A 638 34.67 -21.08 -3.59
N GLU A 639 33.52 -20.43 -3.47
CA GLU A 639 32.34 -20.93 -2.78
C GLU A 639 31.28 -21.46 -3.76
N ARG A 640 31.26 -20.96 -5.00
CA ARG A 640 30.26 -21.35 -6.01
C ARG A 640 30.90 -21.58 -7.37
N LEU A 641 30.63 -22.75 -7.95
CA LEU A 641 31.04 -23.12 -9.30
C LEU A 641 29.82 -23.53 -10.12
N ILE A 642 29.54 -22.79 -11.20
CA ILE A 642 28.34 -22.98 -12.02
C ILE A 642 28.74 -23.35 -13.44
N LEU A 643 28.46 -24.59 -13.84
CA LEU A 643 28.81 -25.18 -15.14
C LEU A 643 27.56 -25.65 -15.91
N SER A 644 26.37 -25.24 -15.45
CA SER A 644 25.10 -25.68 -16.03
C SER A 644 25.04 -25.45 -17.54
N GLY A 645 24.65 -26.48 -18.30
CA GLY A 645 24.47 -26.42 -19.74
C GLY A 645 25.76 -26.56 -20.57
N CYS A 646 26.90 -26.87 -19.95
CA CYS A 646 28.13 -27.23 -20.67
C CYS A 646 28.00 -28.63 -21.30
N THR A 647 27.36 -28.72 -22.47
CA THR A 647 26.96 -30.02 -23.03
C THR A 647 28.12 -30.91 -23.44
N ARG A 648 29.30 -30.34 -23.72
CA ARG A 648 30.54 -31.08 -24.06
C ARG A 648 31.41 -31.45 -22.86
N LEU A 649 31.07 -30.97 -21.66
CA LEU A 649 31.84 -31.27 -20.46
C LEU A 649 31.76 -32.77 -20.17
N ALA A 650 32.86 -33.48 -20.44
CA ALA A 650 32.95 -34.93 -20.33
C ALA A 650 33.56 -35.38 -18.99
N ALA A 651 34.41 -34.54 -18.40
CA ALA A 651 35.09 -34.81 -17.14
C ALA A 651 35.21 -33.53 -16.29
N VAL A 652 35.28 -33.73 -14.97
CA VAL A 652 35.67 -32.70 -14.00
C VAL A 652 37.05 -33.08 -13.47
N HIS A 653 37.98 -32.13 -13.48
CA HIS A 653 39.35 -32.35 -13.05
C HIS A 653 39.43 -32.64 -11.54
N GLY A 654 40.26 -33.61 -11.13
CA GLY A 654 40.37 -34.06 -9.74
C GLY A 654 40.81 -32.97 -8.75
N SER A 655 41.47 -31.91 -9.24
CA SER A 655 41.79 -30.72 -8.44
C SER A 655 40.57 -30.02 -7.86
N ILE A 656 39.34 -30.35 -8.29
CA ILE A 656 38.13 -29.83 -7.66
C ILE A 656 38.10 -30.09 -6.15
N GLY A 657 38.73 -31.17 -5.67
CA GLY A 657 38.88 -31.47 -4.24
C GLY A 657 39.72 -30.44 -3.46
N ASN A 658 40.46 -29.57 -4.14
CA ASN A 658 41.21 -28.47 -3.52
C ASN A 658 40.34 -27.25 -3.18
N LEU A 659 39.11 -27.17 -3.73
CA LEU A 659 38.16 -26.07 -3.50
C LEU A 659 37.48 -26.23 -2.14
N ARG A 660 38.25 -26.15 -1.06
CA ARG A 660 37.79 -26.50 0.30
C ARG A 660 36.60 -25.67 0.79
N SER A 661 36.43 -24.45 0.26
CA SER A 661 35.32 -23.54 0.60
C SER A 661 34.10 -23.71 -0.30
N LEU A 662 34.09 -24.65 -1.25
CA LEU A 662 33.02 -24.80 -2.23
C LEU A 662 31.73 -25.26 -1.55
N LYS A 663 30.69 -24.43 -1.62
CA LYS A 663 29.36 -24.65 -1.03
C LYS A 663 28.31 -25.06 -2.06
N PHE A 664 28.48 -24.65 -3.31
CA PHE A 664 27.53 -24.85 -4.40
C PHE A 664 28.24 -25.29 -5.69
N LEU A 665 27.81 -26.42 -6.27
CA LEU A 665 28.25 -26.91 -7.57
C LEU A 665 27.04 -27.23 -8.44
N ASP A 666 26.95 -26.61 -9.62
CA ASP A 666 25.86 -26.82 -10.58
C ASP A 666 26.37 -27.41 -11.89
N LEU A 667 26.03 -28.67 -12.15
CA LEU A 667 26.39 -29.45 -13.33
C LEU A 667 25.14 -29.87 -14.13
N ARG A 668 23.99 -29.22 -13.90
CA ARG A 668 22.75 -29.52 -14.63
C ARG A 668 22.96 -29.38 -16.13
N CYS A 669 22.32 -30.25 -16.90
CA CYS A 669 22.38 -30.22 -18.36
C CYS A 669 23.80 -30.41 -18.97
N CYS A 670 24.77 -30.91 -18.21
CA CYS A 670 26.07 -31.38 -18.73
C CYS A 670 25.93 -32.79 -19.33
N SER A 671 25.35 -32.90 -20.52
CA SER A 671 24.94 -34.19 -21.12
C SER A 671 26.08 -35.16 -21.44
N SER A 672 27.32 -34.68 -21.61
CA SER A 672 28.48 -35.53 -21.89
C SER A 672 29.20 -36.03 -20.64
N LEU A 673 28.81 -35.56 -19.45
CA LEU A 673 29.51 -35.84 -18.20
C LEU A 673 29.30 -37.31 -17.81
N ARG A 674 30.39 -38.09 -17.81
CA ARG A 674 30.32 -39.55 -17.61
C ARG A 674 30.45 -39.99 -16.15
N GLY A 675 30.94 -39.11 -15.29
CA GLY A 675 31.16 -39.38 -13.87
C GLY A 675 31.80 -38.18 -13.18
N LEU A 676 31.78 -38.21 -11.85
CA LEU A 676 32.43 -37.21 -11.00
C LEU A 676 33.73 -37.77 -10.42
N PRO A 677 34.78 -36.95 -10.24
CA PRO A 677 36.03 -37.37 -9.60
C PRO A 677 35.80 -37.80 -8.15
N GLU A 678 36.56 -38.80 -7.68
CA GLU A 678 36.48 -39.26 -6.27
C GLU A 678 36.86 -38.14 -5.29
N GLU A 679 37.72 -37.23 -5.72
CA GLU A 679 38.18 -36.05 -4.99
C GLU A 679 37.04 -35.09 -4.63
N LEU A 680 35.88 -35.17 -5.29
CA LEU A 680 34.69 -34.42 -4.89
C LEU A 680 34.25 -34.80 -3.47
N GLY A 681 34.54 -36.02 -3.01
CA GLY A 681 34.31 -36.46 -1.63
C GLY A 681 35.19 -35.76 -0.58
N LEU A 682 36.19 -34.96 -1.00
CA LEU A 682 37.02 -34.15 -0.11
C LEU A 682 36.35 -32.82 0.28
N LEU A 683 35.28 -32.42 -0.43
CA LEU A 683 34.59 -31.14 -0.25
C LEU A 683 33.61 -31.19 0.93
N LYS A 684 34.10 -30.81 2.11
CA LYS A 684 33.32 -30.87 3.36
C LYS A 684 32.23 -29.80 3.45
N ASP A 685 32.43 -28.66 2.79
CA ASP A 685 31.52 -27.52 2.85
C ASP A 685 30.47 -27.54 1.72
N LEU A 686 30.54 -28.52 0.81
CA LEU A 686 29.62 -28.65 -0.31
C LEU A 686 28.23 -29.03 0.20
N SER A 687 27.32 -28.06 0.14
CA SER A 687 25.96 -28.18 0.66
C SER A 687 24.93 -28.48 -0.42
N LEU A 688 25.21 -28.08 -1.67
CA LEU A 688 24.31 -28.20 -2.81
C LEU A 688 25.09 -28.66 -4.04
N LEU A 689 24.67 -29.80 -4.59
CA LEU A 689 25.15 -30.36 -5.84
C LEU A 689 23.94 -30.57 -6.76
N HIS A 690 23.90 -29.85 -7.88
CA HIS A 690 22.80 -29.88 -8.84
C HIS A 690 23.17 -30.52 -10.16
#